data_AF-A0A914K5M1-F1
#
_entry.id   AF-A0A914K5M1-F1
#
_cell.length_a   1.000
_cell.length_b   1.000
_cell.length_c   1.000
_cell.angle_alpha   90.00
_cell.angle_beta   90.00
_cell.angle_gamma   90.00
#
_symmetry.space_group_name_H-M   'P 1'
#
loop_
_entity.id
_entity.type
_entity.pdbx_description
1 polymer ?
#
loop_
_entity_poly.entity_id
_entity_poly.type
_entity_poly.pdbx_seq_one_letter_code
_entity_poly.pdbx_strand_id
1 'polypeptide(L)'
;MGSRIRSASSVPVGALTEADFNKAFEDTKPTQVKTTKEFLAKLEECNKTLLNASVDWNRKSVTLSQLRGLLKADIPNPVNLMIENGSLWERCLVEGMKELRSTLSRDYCITVAYFAKCMGANFFKQTNLLLENLMNLSQNSARIMSSSAIMAAEFIAKYVQNPKLVNAVSAFTTSKAVAIRRNVVTMCKQILVYWSSDLIESQNVTKILMEIVKSGCCDADLQCRQLAKEAYFSLAEKFPDQANIVYESLDPQKQKMINDVYRSAASSTHSIVHERLDNAMGQRLQAQQNQFLTNRSHSDVHFRHNVNKTPLKPNIHIPKGRAKSPVRMTPLKPRTTPAKLPTNGYAATSTLRNIRPTNGNAESVSQNPVASVFGPMKPISRMQYNPPTMLGRAPATPASRVMRAPLTKTPMGIKPNIRPPTVVQASVSSIPISLSEQVPRKEINPDVPDLSEITISGEKYVENTFNEIITDLTEVVRKITSNMDNYVPALTAVFSSIKKLIVQKDEISINNRHWLPILLLLSKVFRQAHVPADFRIEALDCAKNIIEMDPLCLGDKHEFLIIGILEAFDRKNIALYRAAEDCALAVIKPMSVNQAKDLLLPLIEPGTEGDDIKPEAIAGAVKLLTASVKEAKLQVVNDLFNEISPQILNCFNHPEPIVRRAVVMYYVSIAKIIGLERVTSKLPTGVVKLVNVYYDKVNQHSLV
;
A
#
# COMPACT_ATOMS: atom_id res chain seq x y z
N MET A 1 -6.26 -29.00 0.39
CA MET A 1 -5.43 -29.39 1.57
C MET A 1 -4.08 -28.71 1.44
N GLY A 2 -3.46 -28.25 2.53
CA GLY A 2 -2.22 -27.45 2.45
C GLY A 2 -0.93 -28.26 2.61
N SER A 3 -0.08 -28.27 1.58
CA SER A 3 1.25 -28.88 1.63
C SER A 3 2.25 -28.00 2.38
N ARG A 4 2.65 -28.40 3.59
CA ARG A 4 3.72 -27.73 4.34
C ARG A 4 5.10 -28.08 3.75
N ILE A 5 5.60 -27.27 2.81
CA ILE A 5 7.01 -27.29 2.41
C ILE A 5 7.86 -26.90 3.62
N ARG A 6 8.49 -27.89 4.27
CA ARG A 6 9.37 -27.68 5.43
C ARG A 6 10.78 -27.34 4.96
N SER A 7 11.10 -26.05 4.89
CA SER A 7 12.46 -25.54 4.63
C SER A 7 13.38 -25.82 5.82
N ALA A 8 13.91 -27.04 5.90
CA ALA A 8 14.82 -27.49 6.96
C ALA A 8 16.26 -26.98 6.76
N SER A 9 16.44 -25.68 6.58
CA SER A 9 17.75 -25.04 6.72
C SER A 9 18.15 -25.03 8.20
N SER A 10 19.37 -25.44 8.52
CA SER A 10 19.90 -25.41 9.89
C SER A 10 20.03 -23.97 10.39
N VAL A 11 19.04 -23.50 11.16
CA VAL A 11 19.02 -22.15 11.76
C VAL A 11 20.31 -21.94 12.55
N PRO A 12 21.25 -21.08 12.11
CA PRO A 12 22.55 -21.03 12.75
C PRO A 12 22.42 -20.30 14.10
N VAL A 13 23.23 -20.68 15.10
CA VAL A 13 23.06 -20.30 16.50
C VAL A 13 22.88 -18.79 16.71
N GLY A 14 21.78 -18.40 17.37
CA GLY A 14 21.50 -17.01 17.74
C GLY A 14 20.75 -16.15 16.71
N ALA A 15 20.16 -16.76 15.66
CA ALA A 15 19.04 -16.14 14.95
C ALA A 15 17.72 -16.49 15.63
N LEU A 16 16.76 -15.57 15.58
CA LEU A 16 15.36 -15.82 15.98
C LEU A 16 14.58 -16.45 14.83
N THR A 17 13.51 -17.18 15.17
CA THR A 17 12.64 -17.90 14.25
C THR A 17 11.18 -17.44 14.33
N GLU A 18 10.35 -17.88 13.38
CA GLU A 18 8.90 -17.66 13.45
C GLU A 18 8.26 -18.29 14.71
N ALA A 19 8.86 -19.36 15.25
CA ALA A 19 8.38 -19.99 16.48
C ALA A 19 8.65 -19.12 17.73
N ASP A 20 9.82 -18.47 17.81
CA ASP A 20 10.15 -17.56 18.92
C ASP A 20 9.21 -16.35 18.96
N PHE A 21 8.89 -15.81 17.78
CA PHE A 21 7.93 -14.70 17.63
C PHE A 21 6.51 -15.13 18.00
N ASN A 22 5.99 -16.25 17.45
CA ASN A 22 4.65 -16.73 17.79
C ASN A 22 4.52 -17.06 19.29
N LYS A 23 5.54 -17.68 19.90
CA LYS A 23 5.57 -17.90 21.35
C LYS A 23 5.48 -16.58 22.13
N ALA A 24 6.23 -15.55 21.75
CA ALA A 24 6.15 -14.23 22.42
C ALA A 24 4.76 -13.56 22.27
N PHE A 25 4.00 -13.88 21.22
CA PHE A 25 2.60 -13.45 21.05
C PHE A 25 1.64 -14.24 21.96
N GLU A 26 1.89 -15.53 22.16
CA GLU A 26 1.14 -16.40 23.07
C GLU A 26 1.38 -15.98 24.53
N ASP A 27 2.65 -15.83 24.93
CA ASP A 27 3.11 -15.36 26.26
C ASP A 27 2.63 -13.92 26.60
N THR A 28 2.15 -13.15 25.63
CA THR A 28 1.58 -11.80 25.86
C THR A 28 0.24 -11.90 26.59
N LYS A 29 0.20 -11.43 27.84
CA LYS A 29 -0.99 -11.43 28.71
C LYS A 29 -1.90 -10.20 28.45
N PRO A 30 -3.23 -10.31 28.67
CA PRO A 30 -4.15 -9.18 28.70
C PRO A 30 -3.72 -8.05 29.64
N THR A 31 -3.62 -6.83 29.12
CA THR A 31 -3.43 -5.63 29.96
C THR A 31 -4.74 -5.31 30.68
N GLN A 32 -4.65 -5.19 31.99
CA GLN A 32 -5.82 -5.03 32.87
C GLN A 32 -6.37 -3.61 32.79
N VAL A 33 -7.43 -3.43 32.00
CA VAL A 33 -8.26 -2.22 31.90
C VAL A 33 -9.71 -2.64 31.72
N LYS A 34 -10.66 -1.91 32.32
CA LYS A 34 -12.09 -2.24 32.33
C LYS A 34 -12.96 -1.30 31.48
N THR A 35 -12.39 -0.18 31.05
CA THR A 35 -13.11 0.86 30.31
C THR A 35 -12.26 1.41 29.17
N THR A 36 -12.90 1.93 28.12
CA THR A 36 -12.21 2.64 27.02
C THR A 36 -11.39 3.83 27.53
N LYS A 37 -11.83 4.48 28.62
CA LYS A 37 -11.09 5.58 29.26
C LYS A 37 -9.79 5.10 29.90
N GLU A 38 -9.83 3.99 30.64
CA GLU A 38 -8.62 3.35 31.19
C GLU A 38 -7.68 2.85 30.09
N PHE A 39 -8.23 2.26 29.03
CA PHE A 39 -7.47 1.80 27.86
C PHE A 39 -6.68 2.95 27.21
N LEU A 40 -7.33 4.07 26.91
CA LEU A 40 -6.68 5.24 26.29
C LEU A 40 -5.64 5.88 27.23
N ALA A 41 -5.94 5.99 28.52
CA ALA A 41 -4.98 6.46 29.52
C ALA A 41 -3.75 5.54 29.62
N LYS A 42 -3.95 4.22 29.58
CA LYS A 42 -2.87 3.23 29.62
C LYS A 42 -2.04 3.23 28.34
N LEU A 43 -2.67 3.43 27.18
CA LEU A 43 -2.00 3.58 25.89
C LEU A 43 -1.09 4.82 25.86
N GLU A 44 -1.58 5.94 26.40
CA GLU A 44 -0.79 7.17 26.52
C GLU A 44 0.35 7.05 27.54
N GLU A 45 0.13 6.37 28.68
CA GLU A 45 1.17 6.04 29.67
C GLU A 45 2.28 5.18 29.04
N CYS A 46 1.90 4.18 28.22
CA CYS A 46 2.84 3.36 27.47
C CYS A 46 3.69 4.22 26.53
N ASN A 47 3.07 5.07 25.70
CA ASN A 47 3.79 5.96 24.79
C ASN A 47 4.76 6.90 25.52
N LYS A 48 4.31 7.57 26.59
CA LYS A 48 5.13 8.44 27.45
C LYS A 48 6.35 7.71 28.03
N THR A 49 6.16 6.48 28.49
CA THR A 49 7.22 5.66 29.09
C THR A 49 8.24 5.15 28.06
N LEU A 50 7.79 4.79 26.85
CA LEU A 50 8.65 4.27 25.78
C LEU A 50 9.48 5.38 25.12
N LEU A 51 8.89 6.56 24.87
CA LEU A 51 9.58 7.70 24.28
C LEU A 51 10.57 8.38 25.23
N ASN A 52 10.40 8.28 26.55
CA ASN A 52 11.33 8.92 27.50
C ASN A 52 12.70 8.22 27.49
N ALA A 53 13.76 8.95 27.11
CA ALA A 53 15.13 8.45 27.08
C ALA A 53 15.72 8.11 28.46
N SER A 54 15.20 8.70 29.56
CA SER A 54 15.69 8.46 30.92
C SER A 54 15.11 7.21 31.60
N VAL A 55 14.19 6.49 30.94
CA VAL A 55 13.54 5.29 31.50
C VAL A 55 14.38 4.05 31.22
N ASP A 56 14.64 3.27 32.26
CA ASP A 56 15.40 2.02 32.15
C ASP A 56 14.79 1.02 31.15
N TRP A 57 15.67 0.26 30.48
CA TRP A 57 15.32 -0.66 29.42
C TRP A 57 14.47 -1.85 29.89
N ASN A 58 14.59 -2.30 31.15
CA ASN A 58 13.70 -3.32 31.71
C ASN A 58 12.28 -2.78 31.81
N ARG A 59 12.12 -1.54 32.31
CA ARG A 59 10.81 -0.88 32.39
C ARG A 59 10.21 -0.69 31.00
N LYS A 60 11.01 -0.33 29.99
CA LYS A 60 10.53 -0.28 28.59
C LYS A 60 10.10 -1.65 28.05
N SER A 61 10.82 -2.74 28.33
CA SER A 61 10.41 -4.11 27.93
C SER A 61 9.08 -4.55 28.59
N VAL A 62 8.89 -4.23 29.87
CA VAL A 62 7.61 -4.42 30.57
C VAL A 62 6.50 -3.57 29.93
N THR A 63 6.77 -2.29 29.61
CA THR A 63 5.80 -1.42 28.94
C THR A 63 5.46 -1.88 27.52
N LEU A 64 6.40 -2.40 26.74
CA LEU A 64 6.10 -3.03 25.43
C LEU A 64 5.21 -4.26 25.59
N SER A 65 5.40 -5.03 26.66
CA SER A 65 4.56 -6.18 26.96
C SER A 65 3.14 -5.75 27.38
N GLN A 66 2.99 -4.61 28.07
CA GLN A 66 1.69 -3.98 28.32
C GLN A 66 1.06 -3.42 27.03
N LEU A 67 1.86 -2.83 26.14
CA LEU A 67 1.38 -2.28 24.86
C LEU A 67 0.87 -3.39 23.92
N ARG A 68 1.55 -4.54 23.85
CA ARG A 68 1.01 -5.74 23.19
C ARG A 68 -0.22 -6.28 23.94
N GLY A 69 -0.22 -6.26 25.28
CA GLY A 69 -1.34 -6.72 26.09
C GLY A 69 -2.63 -5.90 25.92
N LEU A 70 -2.57 -4.66 25.43
CA LEU A 70 -3.76 -3.85 25.13
C LEU A 70 -4.57 -4.42 23.96
N LEU A 71 -3.94 -5.06 22.96
CA LEU A 71 -4.65 -5.78 21.88
C LEU A 71 -5.43 -7.00 22.40
N LYS A 72 -5.18 -7.44 23.63
CA LYS A 72 -5.84 -8.53 24.35
C LYS A 72 -6.63 -8.02 25.58
N ALA A 73 -6.89 -6.72 25.70
CA ALA A 73 -7.61 -6.15 26.84
C ALA A 73 -9.07 -6.64 26.91
N ASP A 74 -9.59 -6.77 28.13
CA ASP A 74 -10.94 -7.28 28.43
C ASP A 74 -12.00 -6.16 28.29
N ILE A 75 -12.10 -5.64 27.07
CA ILE A 75 -13.05 -4.58 26.65
C ILE A 75 -13.59 -4.90 25.25
N PRO A 76 -14.69 -4.29 24.79
CA PRO A 76 -15.14 -4.43 23.41
C PRO A 76 -14.13 -3.86 22.41
N ASN A 77 -13.88 -4.60 21.32
CA ASN A 77 -13.14 -4.19 20.12
C ASN A 77 -11.76 -3.50 20.37
N PRO A 78 -10.85 -4.07 21.20
CA PRO A 78 -9.59 -3.43 21.56
C PRO A 78 -8.65 -3.21 20.36
N VAL A 79 -8.75 -4.06 19.34
CA VAL A 79 -7.98 -3.91 18.08
C VAL A 79 -8.43 -2.69 17.28
N ASN A 80 -9.74 -2.43 17.20
CA ASN A 80 -10.26 -1.23 16.51
C ASN A 80 -9.83 0.04 17.25
N LEU A 81 -9.94 0.04 18.58
CA LEU A 81 -9.47 1.15 19.42
C LEU A 81 -7.96 1.43 19.21
N MET A 82 -7.12 0.40 19.05
CA MET A 82 -5.70 0.59 18.70
C MET A 82 -5.51 1.22 17.31
N ILE A 83 -6.31 0.81 16.31
CA ILE A 83 -6.25 1.32 14.92
C ILE A 83 -6.69 2.79 14.87
N GLU A 84 -7.86 3.09 15.44
CA GLU A 84 -8.42 4.45 15.55
C GLU A 84 -7.45 5.42 16.24
N ASN A 85 -6.74 4.95 17.26
CA ASN A 85 -5.80 5.74 18.06
C ASN A 85 -4.33 5.55 17.64
N GLY A 86 -4.08 5.17 16.36
CA GLY A 86 -2.74 4.92 15.81
C GLY A 86 -1.70 6.00 16.11
N SER A 87 -2.11 7.26 16.02
CA SER A 87 -1.28 8.45 16.30
C SER A 87 -0.77 8.53 17.75
N LEU A 88 -1.45 7.90 18.71
CA LEU A 88 -1.04 7.89 20.13
C LEU A 88 0.14 6.96 20.41
N TRP A 89 0.52 6.06 19.49
CA TRP A 89 1.57 5.06 19.73
C TRP A 89 2.53 4.83 18.55
N GLU A 90 2.18 5.18 17.31
CA GLU A 90 3.03 4.90 16.13
C GLU A 90 4.45 5.49 16.27
N ARG A 91 4.58 6.67 16.88
CA ARG A 91 5.87 7.32 17.17
C ARG A 91 6.79 6.48 18.08
N CYS A 92 6.26 5.75 19.07
CA CYS A 92 7.12 4.97 19.98
C CYS A 92 7.72 3.75 19.29
N LEU A 93 7.04 3.17 18.29
CA LEU A 93 7.61 2.10 17.47
C LEU A 93 8.66 2.64 16.51
N VAL A 94 8.42 3.79 15.87
CA VAL A 94 9.37 4.43 14.94
C VAL A 94 10.69 4.78 15.62
N GLU A 95 10.66 5.36 16.82
CA GLU A 95 11.87 5.58 17.62
C GLU A 95 12.43 4.27 18.19
N GLY A 96 11.57 3.32 18.54
CA GLY A 96 11.96 2.00 19.05
C GLY A 96 12.81 1.15 18.09
N MET A 97 12.61 1.30 16.77
CA MET A 97 13.48 0.67 15.76
C MET A 97 14.94 1.15 15.82
N LYS A 98 15.21 2.29 16.47
CA LYS A 98 16.56 2.88 16.61
C LYS A 98 17.27 2.49 17.91
N GLU A 99 16.65 1.65 18.75
CA GLU A 99 17.19 1.24 20.05
C GLU A 99 18.49 0.41 19.92
N LEU A 100 19.52 0.82 20.66
CA LEU A 100 20.86 0.22 20.57
C LEU A 100 21.04 -1.05 21.43
N ARG A 101 20.09 -1.37 22.33
CA ARG A 101 20.07 -2.62 23.08
C ARG A 101 19.36 -3.72 22.30
N SER A 102 20.08 -4.80 21.98
CA SER A 102 19.55 -5.91 21.17
C SER A 102 18.33 -6.60 21.79
N THR A 103 18.21 -6.64 23.12
CA THR A 103 17.04 -7.14 23.85
C THR A 103 15.80 -6.30 23.61
N LEU A 104 15.90 -4.98 23.76
CA LEU A 104 14.76 -4.08 23.63
C LEU A 104 14.41 -3.80 22.16
N SER A 105 15.42 -3.72 21.28
CA SER A 105 15.24 -3.70 19.81
C SER A 105 14.45 -4.92 19.31
N ARG A 106 14.80 -6.13 19.78
CA ARG A 106 14.00 -7.34 19.55
C ARG A 106 12.56 -7.20 20.05
N ASP A 107 12.36 -6.71 21.28
CA ASP A 107 11.02 -6.59 21.87
C ASP A 107 10.14 -5.59 21.10
N TYR A 108 10.73 -4.53 20.52
CA TYR A 108 10.04 -3.64 19.57
C TYR A 108 9.70 -4.38 18.27
N CYS A 109 10.61 -5.14 17.66
CA CYS A 109 10.34 -5.93 16.46
C CYS A 109 9.23 -6.98 16.68
N ILE A 110 9.21 -7.67 17.83
CA ILE A 110 8.13 -8.58 18.25
C ILE A 110 6.81 -7.80 18.37
N THR A 111 6.84 -6.57 18.89
CA THR A 111 5.64 -5.72 19.00
C THR A 111 5.10 -5.31 17.63
N VAL A 112 5.96 -4.90 16.69
CA VAL A 112 5.59 -4.60 15.30
C VAL A 112 5.00 -5.83 14.59
N ALA A 113 5.65 -6.99 14.73
CA ALA A 113 5.19 -8.25 14.15
C ALA A 113 3.82 -8.70 14.71
N TYR A 114 3.60 -8.50 16.01
CA TYR A 114 2.32 -8.79 16.66
C TYR A 114 1.21 -7.85 16.19
N PHE A 115 1.51 -6.55 16.03
CA PHE A 115 0.56 -5.56 15.56
C PHE A 115 0.14 -5.85 14.11
N ALA A 116 1.09 -6.20 13.23
CA ALA A 116 0.80 -6.68 11.88
C ALA A 116 -0.15 -7.90 11.88
N LYS A 117 0.12 -8.89 12.76
CA LYS A 117 -0.71 -10.10 12.91
C LYS A 117 -2.13 -9.81 13.42
N CYS A 118 -2.30 -8.82 14.30
CA CYS A 118 -3.61 -8.48 14.89
C CYS A 118 -4.45 -7.50 14.06
N MET A 119 -3.83 -6.55 13.35
CA MET A 119 -4.53 -5.48 12.63
C MET A 119 -4.63 -5.72 11.12
N GLY A 120 -3.81 -6.62 10.57
CA GLY A 120 -3.81 -6.96 9.14
C GLY A 120 -3.56 -5.74 8.24
N ALA A 121 -4.36 -5.60 7.18
CA ALA A 121 -4.26 -4.50 6.21
C ALA A 121 -4.36 -3.09 6.83
N ASN A 122 -5.05 -2.94 7.98
CA ASN A 122 -5.19 -1.66 8.67
C ASN A 122 -3.87 -1.15 9.27
N PHE A 123 -2.88 -2.02 9.48
CA PHE A 123 -1.54 -1.63 9.93
C PHE A 123 -0.68 -1.01 8.81
N PHE A 124 -1.19 -0.87 7.59
CA PHE A 124 -0.41 -0.37 6.45
C PHE A 124 0.17 1.03 6.70
N LYS A 125 -0.58 1.95 7.32
CA LYS A 125 -0.08 3.31 7.63
C LYS A 125 1.20 3.25 8.47
N GLN A 126 1.16 2.53 9.59
CA GLN A 126 2.32 2.41 10.49
C GLN A 126 3.43 1.55 9.88
N THR A 127 3.08 0.54 9.08
CA THR A 127 4.04 -0.24 8.30
C THR A 127 4.87 0.67 7.39
N ASN A 128 4.24 1.61 6.68
CA ASN A 128 4.94 2.55 5.79
C ASN A 128 5.92 3.46 6.55
N LEU A 129 5.58 3.86 7.79
CA LEU A 129 6.46 4.64 8.68
C LEU A 129 7.62 3.80 9.29
N LEU A 130 7.50 2.47 9.31
CA LEU A 130 8.47 1.55 9.92
C LEU A 130 9.37 0.85 8.90
N LEU A 131 8.98 0.78 7.62
CA LEU A 131 9.62 -0.07 6.62
C LEU A 131 11.10 0.29 6.38
N GLU A 132 11.43 1.58 6.23
CA GLU A 132 12.83 2.00 6.06
C GLU A 132 13.67 1.67 7.31
N ASN A 133 13.14 1.91 8.50
CA ASN A 133 13.83 1.62 9.76
C ASN A 133 14.09 0.10 9.92
N LEU A 134 13.12 -0.75 9.55
CA LEU A 134 13.27 -2.20 9.54
C LEU A 134 14.29 -2.68 8.51
N MET A 135 14.27 -2.12 7.29
CA MET A 135 15.28 -2.41 6.28
C MET A 135 16.68 -2.01 6.76
N ASN A 136 16.83 -0.82 7.34
CA ASN A 136 18.09 -0.35 7.91
C ASN A 136 18.55 -1.16 9.15
N LEU A 137 17.63 -1.74 9.92
CA LEU A 137 17.94 -2.64 11.04
C LEU A 137 18.29 -4.06 10.55
N SER A 138 17.75 -4.53 9.41
CA SER A 138 18.04 -5.85 8.83
C SER A 138 19.52 -6.05 8.45
N GLN A 139 20.25 -4.97 8.16
CA GLN A 139 21.69 -4.99 7.85
C GLN A 139 22.61 -4.88 9.08
N ASN A 140 22.06 -4.84 10.30
CA ASN A 140 22.84 -4.68 11.53
C ASN A 140 23.71 -5.92 11.83
N SER A 141 24.99 -5.70 12.18
CA SER A 141 25.95 -6.77 12.51
C SER A 141 25.61 -7.52 13.79
N ALA A 142 24.86 -6.92 14.72
CA ALA A 142 24.36 -7.59 15.91
C ALA A 142 23.20 -8.53 15.52
N ARG A 143 23.52 -9.81 15.31
CA ARG A 143 22.62 -10.85 14.78
C ARG A 143 21.20 -10.87 15.36
N ILE A 144 21.04 -10.62 16.66
CA ILE A 144 19.72 -10.57 17.32
C ILE A 144 18.87 -9.44 16.71
N MET A 145 19.44 -8.26 16.47
CA MET A 145 18.73 -7.12 15.87
C MET A 145 18.35 -7.39 14.42
N SER A 146 19.31 -7.82 13.59
CA SER A 146 19.06 -8.07 12.17
C SER A 146 18.08 -9.22 11.93
N SER A 147 18.20 -10.34 12.66
CA SER A 147 17.17 -11.40 12.59
C SER A 147 15.81 -10.97 13.16
N SER A 148 15.77 -10.12 14.21
CA SER A 148 14.49 -9.55 14.67
C SER A 148 13.82 -8.68 13.61
N ALA A 149 14.58 -7.84 12.91
CA ALA A 149 14.06 -6.95 11.87
C ALA A 149 13.60 -7.70 10.62
N ILE A 150 14.35 -8.71 10.18
CA ILE A 150 13.96 -9.60 9.08
C ILE A 150 12.66 -10.32 9.46
N MET A 151 12.59 -10.96 10.64
CA MET A 151 11.36 -11.62 11.08
C MET A 151 10.18 -10.65 11.16
N ALA A 152 10.35 -9.43 11.69
CA ALA A 152 9.27 -8.43 11.73
C ALA A 152 8.82 -7.99 10.33
N ALA A 153 9.75 -7.85 9.38
CA ALA A 153 9.44 -7.58 7.99
C ALA A 153 8.70 -8.76 7.31
N GLU A 154 9.07 -10.00 7.61
CA GLU A 154 8.35 -11.20 7.16
C GLU A 154 6.93 -11.27 7.74
N PHE A 155 6.73 -10.95 9.02
CA PHE A 155 5.40 -10.86 9.63
C PHE A 155 4.55 -9.74 9.01
N ILE A 156 5.14 -8.58 8.71
CA ILE A 156 4.48 -7.51 7.94
C ILE A 156 4.04 -8.04 6.57
N ALA A 157 4.95 -8.64 5.80
CA ALA A 157 4.68 -9.16 4.46
C ALA A 157 3.61 -10.27 4.46
N LYS A 158 3.53 -11.06 5.54
CA LYS A 158 2.58 -12.17 5.72
C LYS A 158 1.15 -11.72 6.08
N TYR A 159 1.00 -10.68 6.90
CA TYR A 159 -0.30 -10.29 7.47
C TYR A 159 -0.85 -8.93 6.97
N VAL A 160 0.00 -7.98 6.54
CA VAL A 160 -0.44 -6.66 6.07
C VAL A 160 -0.81 -6.73 4.58
N GLN A 161 -1.93 -7.38 4.29
CA GLN A 161 -2.41 -7.64 2.93
C GLN A 161 -2.95 -6.37 2.26
N ASN A 162 -2.06 -5.51 1.77
CA ASN A 162 -2.38 -4.23 1.13
C ASN A 162 -1.48 -4.01 -0.10
N PRO A 163 -2.01 -3.89 -1.33
CA PRO A 163 -1.22 -3.68 -2.56
C PRO A 163 -0.20 -2.54 -2.50
N LYS A 164 -0.48 -1.44 -1.76
CA LYS A 164 0.46 -0.32 -1.61
C LYS A 164 1.76 -0.74 -0.89
N LEU A 165 1.75 -1.81 -0.09
CA LEU A 165 2.96 -2.37 0.54
C LEU A 165 3.92 -2.99 -0.49
N VAL A 166 3.41 -3.60 -1.56
CA VAL A 166 4.25 -4.24 -2.58
C VAL A 166 5.05 -3.17 -3.33
N ASN A 167 4.41 -2.03 -3.65
CA ASN A 167 5.09 -0.86 -4.19
C ASN A 167 6.20 -0.37 -3.24
N ALA A 168 5.89 -0.19 -1.95
CA ALA A 168 6.83 0.30 -0.95
C ALA A 168 8.03 -0.64 -0.73
N VAL A 169 7.82 -1.96 -0.76
CA VAL A 169 8.89 -2.98 -0.69
C VAL A 169 9.75 -2.95 -1.96
N SER A 170 9.16 -2.77 -3.13
CA SER A 170 9.89 -2.79 -4.42
C SER A 170 10.96 -1.70 -4.54
N ALA A 171 10.78 -0.55 -3.89
CA ALA A 171 11.74 0.55 -3.87
C ALA A 171 13.12 0.14 -3.29
N PHE A 172 13.17 -0.89 -2.45
CA PHE A 172 14.40 -1.39 -1.83
C PHE A 172 15.15 -2.43 -2.69
N THR A 173 14.58 -2.89 -3.81
CA THR A 173 15.14 -3.96 -4.67
C THR A 173 16.53 -3.60 -5.23
N THR A 174 16.78 -2.32 -5.52
CA THR A 174 18.05 -1.82 -6.05
C THR A 174 19.05 -1.39 -4.96
N SER A 175 18.76 -1.65 -3.68
CA SER A 175 19.59 -1.19 -2.55
C SER A 175 21.02 -1.70 -2.64
N LYS A 176 21.99 -0.82 -2.36
CA LYS A 176 23.42 -1.18 -2.27
C LYS A 176 23.68 -2.22 -1.17
N ALA A 177 22.87 -2.24 -0.11
CA ALA A 177 23.00 -3.18 0.99
C ALA A 177 22.45 -4.58 0.63
N VAL A 178 23.33 -5.57 0.57
CA VAL A 178 22.98 -6.97 0.23
C VAL A 178 21.92 -7.55 1.18
N ALA A 179 22.00 -7.23 2.47
CA ALA A 179 21.01 -7.69 3.46
C ALA A 179 19.60 -7.15 3.18
N ILE A 180 19.48 -5.90 2.72
CA ILE A 180 18.19 -5.30 2.34
C ILE A 180 17.61 -6.01 1.13
N ARG A 181 18.41 -6.26 0.07
CA ARG A 181 17.93 -6.98 -1.13
C ARG A 181 17.49 -8.41 -0.81
N ARG A 182 18.24 -9.13 0.04
CA ARG A 182 17.81 -10.43 0.58
C ARG A 182 16.46 -10.33 1.29
N ASN A 183 16.28 -9.33 2.16
CA ASN A 183 15.04 -9.13 2.92
C ASN A 183 13.84 -8.83 2.01
N VAL A 184 14.02 -8.01 0.97
CA VAL A 184 13.01 -7.73 -0.07
C VAL A 184 12.53 -9.01 -0.76
N VAL A 185 13.47 -9.89 -1.14
CA VAL A 185 13.15 -11.18 -1.76
C VAL A 185 12.43 -12.12 -0.77
N THR A 186 12.82 -12.14 0.51
CA THR A 186 12.09 -12.91 1.53
C THR A 186 10.68 -12.36 1.78
N MET A 187 10.49 -11.04 1.83
CA MET A 187 9.14 -10.43 1.89
C MET A 187 8.30 -10.78 0.66
N CYS A 188 8.88 -10.76 -0.54
CA CYS A 188 8.23 -11.20 -1.77
C CYS A 188 7.75 -12.66 -1.68
N LYS A 189 8.58 -13.58 -1.15
CA LYS A 189 8.20 -14.97 -0.87
C LYS A 189 7.02 -15.04 0.11
N GLN A 190 7.05 -14.27 1.21
CA GLN A 190 5.97 -14.25 2.20
C GLN A 190 4.64 -13.77 1.59
N ILE A 191 4.67 -12.74 0.73
CA ILE A 191 3.49 -12.26 -0.03
C ILE A 191 2.97 -13.38 -0.94
N LEU A 192 3.84 -13.95 -1.78
CA LEU A 192 3.47 -15.00 -2.74
C LEU A 192 2.86 -16.23 -2.07
N VAL A 193 3.35 -16.63 -0.90
CA VAL A 193 2.76 -17.74 -0.12
C VAL A 193 1.41 -17.35 0.48
N TYR A 194 1.34 -16.25 1.25
CA TYR A 194 0.25 -16.04 2.22
C TYR A 194 -0.91 -15.13 1.78
N TRP A 195 -0.79 -14.36 0.69
CA TRP A 195 -1.91 -13.54 0.19
C TRP A 195 -2.85 -14.36 -0.71
N SER A 196 -4.12 -13.96 -0.85
CA SER A 196 -5.03 -14.58 -1.83
C SER A 196 -4.55 -14.34 -3.27
N SER A 197 -4.95 -15.21 -4.19
CA SER A 197 -4.55 -15.08 -5.59
C SER A 197 -5.11 -13.81 -6.21
N ASP A 198 -6.42 -13.58 -6.06
CA ASP A 198 -7.16 -12.38 -6.48
C ASP A 198 -6.54 -11.05 -6.02
N LEU A 199 -5.91 -11.00 -4.84
CA LEU A 199 -5.20 -9.79 -4.38
C LEU A 199 -3.88 -9.56 -5.14
N ILE A 200 -3.16 -10.63 -5.47
CA ILE A 200 -1.91 -10.59 -6.24
C ILE A 200 -2.19 -10.36 -7.73
N GLU A 201 -3.24 -10.97 -8.29
CA GLU A 201 -3.64 -10.91 -9.71
C GLU A 201 -3.96 -9.49 -10.20
N SER A 202 -4.17 -8.55 -9.28
CA SER A 202 -4.14 -7.13 -9.58
C SER A 202 -2.86 -6.78 -10.38
N GLN A 203 -3.04 -6.41 -11.65
CA GLN A 203 -1.99 -6.39 -12.69
C GLN A 203 -0.71 -5.59 -12.35
N ASN A 204 -0.75 -4.72 -11.35
CA ASN A 204 0.43 -4.03 -10.82
C ASN A 204 1.22 -4.90 -9.82
N VAL A 205 0.54 -5.55 -8.87
CA VAL A 205 1.17 -6.39 -7.83
C VAL A 205 1.88 -7.59 -8.46
N THR A 206 1.20 -8.35 -9.31
CA THR A 206 1.81 -9.49 -10.03
C THR A 206 3.10 -9.10 -10.74
N LYS A 207 3.11 -7.99 -11.49
CA LYS A 207 4.29 -7.54 -12.25
C LYS A 207 5.45 -7.12 -11.35
N ILE A 208 5.15 -6.42 -10.24
CA ILE A 208 6.18 -6.02 -9.28
C ILE A 208 6.78 -7.24 -8.58
N LEU A 209 5.98 -8.24 -8.20
CA LEU A 209 6.49 -9.50 -7.63
C LEU A 209 7.35 -10.29 -8.64
N MET A 210 6.93 -10.35 -9.91
CA MET A 210 7.71 -10.97 -10.99
C MET A 210 9.09 -10.31 -11.15
N GLU A 211 9.15 -8.97 -11.20
CA GLU A 211 10.43 -8.24 -11.31
C GLU A 211 11.30 -8.35 -10.04
N ILE A 212 10.72 -8.41 -8.83
CA ILE A 212 11.48 -8.69 -7.60
C ILE A 212 12.11 -10.10 -7.65
N VAL A 213 11.35 -11.13 -8.04
CA VAL A 213 11.85 -12.51 -8.18
C VAL A 213 12.97 -12.57 -9.24
N LYS A 214 12.74 -11.98 -10.42
CA LYS A 214 13.69 -11.93 -11.53
C LYS A 214 14.98 -11.19 -11.16
N SER A 215 14.87 -10.04 -10.49
CA SER A 215 16.01 -9.27 -9.96
C SER A 215 16.78 -10.09 -8.92
N GLY A 216 16.09 -10.76 -7.99
CA GLY A 216 16.70 -11.63 -7.00
C GLY A 216 17.45 -12.82 -7.61
N CYS A 217 16.89 -13.44 -8.66
CA CYS A 217 17.55 -14.50 -9.44
C CYS A 217 18.79 -14.01 -10.20
N CYS A 218 18.83 -12.71 -10.53
CA CYS A 218 19.96 -12.05 -11.20
C CYS A 218 20.96 -11.38 -10.24
N ASP A 219 20.74 -11.39 -8.92
CA ASP A 219 21.60 -10.71 -7.95
C ASP A 219 23.04 -11.24 -7.97
N ALA A 220 24.01 -10.38 -7.66
CA ALA A 220 25.42 -10.76 -7.52
C ALA A 220 25.66 -11.68 -6.29
N ASP A 221 24.83 -11.57 -5.25
CA ASP A 221 24.93 -12.36 -4.02
C ASP A 221 24.31 -13.76 -4.13
N LEU A 222 25.04 -14.78 -3.65
CA LEU A 222 24.61 -16.18 -3.72
C LEU A 222 23.37 -16.46 -2.86
N GLN A 223 23.28 -15.88 -1.65
CA GLN A 223 22.17 -16.14 -0.74
C GLN A 223 20.89 -15.42 -1.22
N CYS A 224 21.01 -14.23 -1.81
CA CYS A 224 19.91 -13.55 -2.48
C CYS A 224 19.37 -14.40 -3.65
N ARG A 225 20.25 -14.95 -4.50
CA ARG A 225 19.84 -15.91 -5.56
C ARG A 225 19.20 -17.19 -5.01
N GLN A 226 19.60 -17.67 -3.83
CA GLN A 226 18.96 -18.84 -3.20
C GLN A 226 17.53 -18.51 -2.73
N LEU A 227 17.35 -17.42 -1.98
CA LEU A 227 16.03 -16.93 -1.55
C LEU A 227 15.11 -16.64 -2.74
N ALA A 228 15.67 -16.13 -3.85
CA ALA A 228 14.91 -15.83 -5.05
C ALA A 228 14.40 -17.08 -5.79
N LYS A 229 15.12 -18.21 -5.71
CA LYS A 229 14.59 -19.50 -6.18
C LYS A 229 13.43 -19.98 -5.33
N GLU A 230 13.49 -19.80 -4.01
CA GLU A 230 12.36 -20.15 -3.13
C GLU A 230 11.13 -19.27 -3.44
N ALA A 231 11.34 -17.96 -3.65
CA ALA A 231 10.29 -17.05 -4.11
C ALA A 231 9.75 -17.43 -5.50
N TYR A 232 10.62 -17.83 -6.44
CA TYR A 232 10.25 -18.34 -7.76
C TYR A 232 9.38 -19.60 -7.68
N PHE A 233 9.69 -20.55 -6.80
CA PHE A 233 8.86 -21.74 -6.63
C PHE A 233 7.50 -21.40 -6.00
N SER A 234 7.43 -20.44 -5.07
CA SER A 234 6.14 -19.92 -4.57
C SER A 234 5.36 -19.14 -5.62
N LEU A 235 6.02 -18.49 -6.59
CA LEU A 235 5.38 -17.91 -7.77
C LEU A 235 4.83 -19.03 -8.67
N ALA A 236 5.64 -20.05 -9.00
CA ALA A 236 5.25 -21.15 -9.89
C ALA A 236 4.13 -22.05 -9.31
N GLU A 237 4.06 -22.19 -7.97
CA GLU A 237 3.01 -22.96 -7.29
C GLU A 237 1.63 -22.26 -7.37
N LYS A 238 1.59 -20.92 -7.45
CA LYS A 238 0.33 -20.14 -7.48
C LYS A 238 0.00 -19.55 -8.86
N PHE A 239 1.02 -19.27 -9.66
CA PHE A 239 0.98 -18.47 -10.89
C PHE A 239 1.96 -19.04 -11.95
N PRO A 240 1.66 -20.20 -12.55
CA PRO A 240 2.61 -20.92 -13.40
C PRO A 240 3.00 -20.15 -14.67
N ASP A 241 2.06 -19.47 -15.33
CA ASP A 241 2.36 -18.72 -16.57
C ASP A 241 3.24 -17.49 -16.29
N GLN A 242 2.99 -16.81 -15.18
CA GLN A 242 3.80 -15.70 -14.69
C GLN A 242 5.21 -16.17 -14.30
N ALA A 243 5.34 -17.37 -13.72
CA ALA A 243 6.64 -17.98 -13.46
C ALA A 243 7.36 -18.36 -14.77
N ASN A 244 6.66 -18.91 -15.77
CA ASN A 244 7.23 -19.20 -17.09
C ASN A 244 7.77 -17.93 -17.76
N ILE A 245 7.02 -16.81 -17.75
CA ILE A 245 7.49 -15.51 -18.26
C ILE A 245 8.75 -15.04 -17.53
N VAL A 246 8.83 -15.21 -16.20
CA VAL A 246 10.05 -14.90 -15.44
C VAL A 246 11.21 -15.81 -15.89
N TYR A 247 10.99 -17.12 -15.97
CA TYR A 247 12.02 -18.12 -16.33
C TYR A 247 12.57 -17.92 -17.75
N GLU A 248 11.70 -17.68 -18.74
CA GLU A 248 12.10 -17.40 -20.12
C GLU A 248 12.92 -16.11 -20.24
N SER A 249 12.68 -15.13 -19.36
CA SER A 249 13.47 -13.89 -19.29
C SER A 249 14.84 -14.02 -18.62
N LEU A 250 15.19 -15.20 -18.08
CA LEU A 250 16.49 -15.50 -17.48
C LEU A 250 17.44 -16.15 -18.50
N ASP A 251 18.75 -15.93 -18.34
CA ASP A 251 19.74 -16.64 -19.14
C ASP A 251 19.77 -18.17 -18.86
N PRO A 252 20.27 -18.99 -19.82
CA PRO A 252 20.30 -20.45 -19.67
C PRO A 252 21.06 -20.95 -18.43
N GLN A 253 22.00 -20.18 -17.89
CA GLN A 253 22.73 -20.54 -16.67
C GLN A 253 21.83 -20.40 -15.44
N LYS A 254 21.08 -19.29 -15.31
CA LYS A 254 20.09 -19.09 -14.26
C LYS A 254 18.90 -20.05 -14.37
N GLN A 255 18.41 -20.30 -15.59
CA GLN A 255 17.39 -21.33 -15.87
C GLN A 255 17.84 -22.71 -15.38
N LYS A 256 19.04 -23.16 -15.76
CA LYS A 256 19.63 -24.41 -15.25
C LYS A 256 19.72 -24.42 -13.73
N MET A 257 20.17 -23.32 -13.12
CA MET A 257 20.26 -23.20 -11.66
C MET A 257 18.90 -23.33 -10.95
N ILE A 258 17.76 -23.04 -11.59
CA ILE A 258 16.42 -23.31 -11.07
C ILE A 258 16.11 -24.81 -11.21
N ASN A 259 16.30 -25.38 -12.41
CA ASN A 259 16.01 -26.78 -12.72
C ASN A 259 16.81 -27.79 -11.88
N ASP A 260 18.07 -27.49 -11.55
CA ASP A 260 18.91 -28.35 -10.71
C ASP A 260 18.36 -28.48 -9.27
N VAL A 261 17.68 -27.44 -8.76
CA VAL A 261 16.99 -27.48 -7.46
C VAL A 261 15.69 -28.30 -7.56
N TYR A 262 14.90 -28.11 -8.62
CA TYR A 262 13.69 -28.91 -8.86
C TYR A 262 14.01 -30.41 -8.96
N ARG A 263 15.09 -30.76 -9.68
CA ARG A 263 15.59 -32.14 -9.79
C ARG A 263 16.07 -32.71 -8.46
N SER A 264 16.76 -31.91 -7.65
CA SER A 264 17.22 -32.31 -6.32
C SER A 264 16.05 -32.53 -5.34
N ALA A 265 15.01 -31.69 -5.40
CA ALA A 265 13.76 -31.86 -4.64
C ALA A 265 13.05 -33.17 -5.04
N ALA A 266 12.80 -33.38 -6.34
CA ALA A 266 12.18 -34.61 -6.85
C ALA A 266 13.00 -35.88 -6.51
N SER A 267 14.33 -35.82 -6.65
CA SER A 267 15.24 -36.92 -6.31
C SER A 267 15.17 -37.28 -4.82
N SER A 268 15.06 -36.30 -3.93
CA SER A 268 14.96 -36.54 -2.49
C SER A 268 13.63 -37.19 -2.06
N THR A 269 12.55 -37.02 -2.83
CA THR A 269 11.32 -37.83 -2.67
C THR A 269 11.42 -39.24 -3.23
N HIS A 270 12.15 -39.46 -4.34
CA HIS A 270 12.29 -40.80 -4.94
C HIS A 270 13.31 -41.71 -4.24
N SER A 271 14.34 -41.14 -3.58
CA SER A 271 15.41 -41.92 -2.96
C SER A 271 14.99 -42.79 -1.76
N ILE A 272 13.78 -42.63 -1.23
CA ILE A 272 13.21 -43.45 -0.14
C ILE A 272 12.44 -44.68 -0.70
N VAL A 273 12.08 -44.67 -1.98
CA VAL A 273 11.25 -45.71 -2.61
C VAL A 273 12.10 -46.71 -3.43
N HIS A 274 13.16 -46.25 -4.09
CA HIS A 274 13.93 -47.08 -5.02
C HIS A 274 14.62 -48.28 -4.35
N GLU A 275 15.11 -48.11 -3.12
CA GLU A 275 15.77 -49.16 -2.32
C GLU A 275 14.87 -50.38 -2.00
N ARG A 276 13.58 -50.33 -2.33
CA ARG A 276 12.62 -51.44 -2.21
C ARG A 276 12.13 -52.02 -3.53
N LEU A 277 12.53 -51.46 -4.69
CA LEU A 277 12.05 -51.89 -6.01
C LEU A 277 13.10 -52.60 -6.87
N ASP A 278 14.39 -52.33 -6.66
CA ASP A 278 15.48 -52.94 -7.45
C ASP A 278 15.60 -54.48 -7.30
N ASN A 279 14.91 -55.09 -6.33
CA ASN A 279 14.89 -56.54 -6.11
C ASN A 279 13.71 -57.27 -6.81
N ALA A 280 12.83 -56.58 -7.54
CA ALA A 280 11.58 -57.17 -8.06
C ALA A 280 11.47 -57.29 -9.59
N MET A 281 12.36 -56.67 -10.38
CA MET A 281 12.19 -56.57 -11.85
C MET A 281 13.44 -56.94 -12.67
N GLY A 282 14.35 -57.75 -12.11
CA GLY A 282 15.57 -58.20 -12.78
C GLY A 282 15.50 -59.53 -13.54
N GLN A 283 14.37 -60.26 -13.49
CA GLN A 283 14.23 -61.62 -14.08
C GLN A 283 13.08 -61.75 -15.08
N ARG A 284 13.15 -61.05 -16.22
CA ARG A 284 12.51 -61.38 -17.52
C ARG A 284 12.72 -60.23 -18.51
N LEU A 285 13.80 -60.28 -19.33
CA LEU A 285 13.90 -59.62 -20.66
C LEU A 285 15.27 -59.79 -21.39
N GLN A 286 16.06 -60.85 -21.11
CA GLN A 286 17.27 -61.18 -21.89
C GLN A 286 17.31 -62.67 -22.26
N ALA A 287 16.27 -63.14 -22.94
CA ALA A 287 16.14 -64.54 -23.35
C ALA A 287 15.59 -64.70 -24.78
N GLN A 288 16.03 -63.85 -25.73
CA GLN A 288 15.92 -64.06 -27.18
C GLN A 288 16.65 -62.97 -27.99
N GLN A 289 17.97 -63.12 -28.19
CA GLN A 289 18.60 -62.88 -29.50
C GLN A 289 20.08 -63.34 -29.52
N ASN A 290 20.52 -63.73 -30.71
CA ASN A 290 21.90 -63.93 -31.14
C ASN A 290 22.78 -64.89 -30.32
N GLN A 291 22.59 -66.17 -30.60
CA GLN A 291 23.72 -67.07 -30.87
C GLN A 291 24.63 -66.49 -31.99
N PHE A 292 25.81 -67.09 -32.17
CA PHE A 292 26.88 -66.77 -33.15
C PHE A 292 27.98 -65.79 -32.70
N LEU A 293 28.90 -66.27 -31.86
CA LEU A 293 30.15 -66.86 -32.36
C LEU A 293 30.92 -67.57 -31.24
N THR A 294 31.46 -68.75 -31.54
CA THR A 294 32.27 -69.54 -30.61
C THR A 294 33.77 -69.38 -30.93
N ASN A 295 34.62 -69.25 -29.90
CA ASN A 295 35.62 -70.28 -29.54
C ASN A 295 36.72 -69.78 -28.58
N ARG A 296 37.27 -70.75 -27.82
CA ARG A 296 38.57 -70.77 -27.10
C ARG A 296 38.67 -69.81 -25.89
N SER A 297 38.66 -70.33 -24.65
CA SER A 297 39.74 -71.07 -23.93
C SER A 297 40.70 -70.09 -23.20
N HIS A 298 41.19 -70.34 -21.98
CA HIS A 298 41.22 -71.56 -21.15
C HIS A 298 41.46 -71.21 -19.66
N SER A 299 41.05 -72.06 -18.69
CA SER A 299 41.63 -72.26 -17.32
C SER A 299 41.77 -71.06 -16.32
N ASP A 300 41.66 -71.19 -14.99
CA ASP A 300 41.18 -72.29 -14.13
C ASP A 300 40.93 -71.88 -12.65
N VAL A 301 40.39 -72.83 -11.85
CA VAL A 301 40.47 -72.96 -10.36
C VAL A 301 39.99 -71.81 -9.44
N HIS A 302 38.69 -71.86 -9.12
CA HIS A 302 38.11 -72.20 -7.79
C HIS A 302 38.60 -71.65 -6.41
N PHE A 303 37.56 -71.35 -5.59
CA PHE A 303 37.41 -71.48 -4.11
C PHE A 303 37.86 -70.40 -3.08
N ARG A 304 36.88 -69.53 -2.76
CA ARG A 304 36.31 -69.22 -1.41
C ARG A 304 37.15 -68.65 -0.23
N HIS A 305 36.76 -67.40 0.10
CA HIS A 305 36.24 -66.92 1.41
C HIS A 305 37.16 -66.45 2.57
N ASN A 306 36.67 -65.34 3.17
CA ASN A 306 36.65 -64.97 4.60
C ASN A 306 37.82 -64.23 5.31
N VAL A 307 37.50 -62.96 5.63
CA VAL A 307 37.45 -62.41 7.01
C VAL A 307 38.70 -61.75 7.64
N ASN A 308 38.63 -60.40 7.65
CA ASN A 308 38.99 -59.46 8.73
C ASN A 308 40.43 -58.96 9.01
N LYS A 309 40.44 -57.71 9.52
CA LYS A 309 41.45 -57.00 10.36
C LYS A 309 42.70 -56.37 9.69
N THR A 310 42.68 -55.03 9.66
CA THR A 310 43.71 -54.07 10.16
C THR A 310 45.21 -54.45 10.13
N PRO A 311 46.09 -53.53 9.69
CA PRO A 311 46.80 -52.72 10.70
C PRO A 311 47.10 -51.25 10.31
N LEU A 312 47.80 -50.53 11.22
CA LEU A 312 48.27 -49.15 11.12
C LEU A 312 49.77 -49.07 10.73
N LYS A 313 50.20 -47.90 10.21
CA LYS A 313 51.49 -47.15 10.40
C LYS A 313 52.78 -47.93 10.82
N PRO A 314 53.98 -47.59 10.25
CA PRO A 314 54.56 -46.24 10.52
C PRO A 314 55.54 -45.59 9.48
N ASN A 315 55.46 -44.26 9.41
CA ASN A 315 56.54 -43.22 9.50
C ASN A 315 58.01 -43.55 9.13
N ILE A 316 58.67 -42.74 8.25
CA ILE A 316 59.98 -42.04 8.48
C ILE A 316 60.59 -41.26 7.27
N HIS A 317 61.16 -40.07 7.53
CA HIS A 317 62.20 -39.26 6.81
C HIS A 317 61.97 -38.44 5.49
N ILE A 318 62.89 -37.47 5.27
CA ILE A 318 62.89 -36.43 4.20
C ILE A 318 64.33 -36.15 3.66
N PRO A 319 64.49 -35.95 2.33
CA PRO A 319 65.59 -35.18 1.70
C PRO A 319 65.10 -34.10 0.67
N LYS A 320 65.89 -33.14 0.12
CA LYS A 320 66.90 -32.20 0.69
C LYS A 320 67.38 -31.17 -0.39
N GLY A 321 66.94 -29.89 -0.35
CA GLY A 321 67.64 -28.73 -0.97
C GLY A 321 66.92 -27.98 -2.14
N ARG A 322 67.31 -26.76 -2.59
CA ARG A 322 67.66 -25.44 -1.95
C ARG A 322 68.60 -24.57 -2.83
N ALA A 323 68.15 -23.39 -3.26
CA ALA A 323 68.97 -22.21 -3.63
C ALA A 323 68.04 -20.97 -3.78
N LYS A 324 68.38 -19.69 -3.50
CA LYS A 324 69.53 -19.03 -2.81
C LYS A 324 69.02 -17.69 -2.18
N SER A 325 69.81 -17.07 -1.29
CA SER A 325 69.50 -15.83 -0.50
C SER A 325 69.93 -14.53 -1.27
N PRO A 326 70.23 -13.33 -0.70
CA PRO A 326 70.23 -12.76 0.70
C PRO A 326 69.46 -11.41 0.86
N VAL A 327 69.35 -10.64 1.97
CA VAL A 327 69.43 -10.71 3.46
C VAL A 327 69.82 -9.31 4.02
N ARG A 328 69.28 -8.91 5.21
CA ARG A 328 69.73 -7.95 6.28
C ARG A 328 68.51 -7.17 6.86
N MET A 329 68.43 -6.55 8.06
CA MET A 329 69.00 -6.62 9.45
C MET A 329 67.96 -5.87 10.36
N THR A 330 67.38 -6.35 11.49
CA THR A 330 67.86 -6.63 12.89
C THR A 330 68.18 -5.39 13.77
N PRO A 331 68.21 -5.47 15.14
CA PRO A 331 67.28 -6.14 16.09
C PRO A 331 67.09 -5.38 17.46
N LEU A 332 66.26 -5.91 18.40
CA LEU A 332 66.67 -6.33 19.78
C LEU A 332 65.51 -6.93 20.63
N LYS A 333 65.81 -7.50 21.81
CA LYS A 333 64.96 -8.43 22.60
C LYS A 333 65.38 -8.52 24.10
N PRO A 334 64.71 -9.26 25.04
CA PRO A 334 64.61 -10.75 25.15
C PRO A 334 63.17 -11.26 25.53
N ARG A 335 62.78 -12.31 26.30
CA ARG A 335 63.46 -13.34 27.15
C ARG A 335 62.76 -14.75 27.24
N THR A 336 62.11 -15.16 28.37
CA THR A 336 61.92 -16.60 28.80
C THR A 336 60.68 -16.85 29.72
N THR A 337 59.92 -17.98 29.70
CA THR A 337 59.84 -19.10 28.71
C THR A 337 58.47 -19.85 28.63
N PRO A 338 57.96 -20.63 29.64
CA PRO A 338 57.21 -21.87 29.31
C PRO A 338 55.82 -22.10 29.95
N ALA A 339 55.06 -23.09 29.42
CA ALA A 339 53.69 -23.46 29.84
C ALA A 339 53.40 -24.98 29.78
N LYS A 340 52.28 -25.44 30.37
CA LYS A 340 51.67 -26.80 30.23
C LYS A 340 50.14 -26.80 30.48
N LEU A 341 49.49 -27.92 30.14
CA LEU A 341 48.03 -28.22 30.03
C LEU A 341 47.53 -29.18 31.15
N PRO A 342 46.27 -29.69 31.24
CA PRO A 342 44.92 -29.23 30.77
C PRO A 342 43.69 -29.51 31.72
N THR A 343 42.47 -29.12 31.28
CA THR A 343 41.12 -29.77 31.43
C THR A 343 40.57 -30.35 32.75
N ASN A 344 39.35 -29.91 33.13
CA ASN A 344 38.17 -30.73 33.49
C ASN A 344 36.91 -29.82 33.66
N GLY A 345 35.65 -30.27 33.69
CA GLY A 345 35.08 -31.62 33.53
C GLY A 345 33.53 -31.60 33.59
N TYR A 346 32.86 -32.76 33.51
CA TYR A 346 31.40 -32.91 33.70
C TYR A 346 31.07 -33.47 35.10
N ALA A 347 30.04 -32.93 35.76
CA ALA A 347 29.21 -33.61 36.78
C ALA A 347 27.91 -32.81 37.03
N ALA A 348 26.88 -33.45 37.61
CA ALA A 348 25.58 -32.84 37.93
C ALA A 348 25.01 -33.41 39.25
N THR A 349 23.77 -33.02 39.62
CA THR A 349 23.02 -33.38 40.86
C THR A 349 23.47 -32.62 42.12
N SER A 350 22.61 -32.25 43.10
CA SER A 350 21.12 -32.25 43.20
C SER A 350 20.61 -31.43 44.41
N THR A 351 19.27 -31.35 44.55
CA THR A 351 18.51 -31.26 45.83
C THR A 351 18.10 -29.88 46.39
N LEU A 352 16.86 -29.50 46.04
CA LEU A 352 15.74 -29.02 46.89
C LEU A 352 16.01 -28.40 48.28
N ARG A 353 15.35 -27.25 48.55
CA ARG A 353 14.33 -27.14 49.63
C ARG A 353 13.44 -25.90 49.50
N ASN A 354 12.24 -25.98 50.10
CA ASN A 354 11.25 -24.90 50.19
C ASN A 354 11.52 -23.99 51.41
N ILE A 355 10.93 -22.77 51.41
CA ILE A 355 9.99 -22.29 52.44
C ILE A 355 9.37 -20.93 52.01
N ARG A 356 8.23 -20.55 52.60
CA ARG A 356 7.33 -19.43 52.26
C ARG A 356 6.76 -18.83 53.58
N PRO A 357 5.77 -17.92 53.52
CA PRO A 357 5.83 -16.45 53.44
C PRO A 357 5.78 -15.73 54.81
N THR A 358 5.87 -14.39 54.83
CA THR A 358 4.99 -13.44 55.57
C THR A 358 5.38 -11.98 55.24
N ASN A 359 4.69 -10.93 55.72
CA ASN A 359 3.33 -10.48 55.37
C ASN A 359 3.09 -9.02 55.86
N GLY A 360 2.49 -8.15 55.05
CA GLY A 360 1.99 -6.80 55.44
C GLY A 360 3.04 -5.71 55.78
N ASN A 361 2.68 -4.45 56.09
CA ASN A 361 1.51 -3.61 55.72
C ASN A 361 1.72 -2.16 56.26
N ALA A 362 0.82 -1.20 55.93
CA ALA A 362 0.83 0.24 56.30
C ALA A 362 1.93 1.08 55.57
N GLU A 363 1.70 2.30 55.03
CA GLU A 363 0.96 3.51 55.49
C GLU A 363 1.72 4.26 56.62
N SER A 364 1.92 5.59 56.63
CA SER A 364 1.19 6.69 55.99
C SER A 364 1.98 8.04 55.88
N VAL A 365 1.61 8.88 54.89
CA VAL A 365 1.20 10.33 54.98
C VAL A 365 2.17 11.52 55.30
N SER A 366 1.93 12.62 54.54
CA SER A 366 2.11 14.08 54.82
C SER A 366 3.40 14.90 54.48
N GLN A 367 3.19 15.81 53.51
CA GLN A 367 3.40 17.29 53.56
C GLN A 367 4.74 17.98 53.19
N ASN A 368 4.57 19.16 52.54
CA ASN A 368 5.54 20.16 52.03
C ASN A 368 5.68 21.32 53.08
N PRO A 369 6.27 22.54 52.84
CA PRO A 369 6.80 23.18 51.61
C PRO A 369 8.07 24.08 51.80
N VAL A 370 8.19 25.16 51.00
CA VAL A 370 9.14 26.32 51.06
C VAL A 370 10.51 26.15 50.34
N ALA A 371 11.12 27.14 49.68
CA ALA A 371 10.70 28.09 48.62
C ALA A 371 11.89 28.97 48.13
N SER A 372 11.98 29.26 46.81
CA SER A 372 12.67 30.44 46.19
C SER A 372 14.21 30.57 46.40
N VAL A 373 15.02 31.36 45.67
CA VAL A 373 14.96 32.79 45.21
C VAL A 373 16.01 33.06 44.08
N PHE A 374 15.75 34.02 43.15
CA PHE A 374 16.64 34.67 42.13
C PHE A 374 17.44 33.78 41.13
N GLY A 375 17.86 34.21 39.93
CA GLY A 375 17.72 35.48 39.19
C GLY A 375 18.43 35.38 37.79
N PRO A 376 18.21 36.29 36.80
CA PRO A 376 18.46 35.98 35.39
C PRO A 376 19.54 36.82 34.66
N MET A 377 19.97 36.37 33.46
CA MET A 377 20.62 37.21 32.43
C MET A 377 20.13 36.89 31.00
N LYS A 378 20.49 37.76 30.03
CA LYS A 378 19.80 37.95 28.74
C LYS A 378 20.66 37.58 27.50
N PRO A 379 20.06 37.45 26.29
CA PRO A 379 20.71 36.82 25.13
C PRO A 379 21.59 37.73 24.27
N ILE A 380 22.50 37.12 23.51
CA ILE A 380 23.30 37.75 22.44
C ILE A 380 22.60 37.52 21.09
N SER A 381 22.78 38.47 20.16
CA SER A 381 22.05 38.51 18.88
C SER A 381 22.97 38.37 17.65
N ARG A 382 22.38 37.84 16.57
CA ARG A 382 22.61 38.26 15.16
C ARG A 382 24.05 38.17 14.61
N MET A 383 24.26 37.23 13.68
CA MET A 383 25.16 37.46 12.55
C MET A 383 24.45 37.16 11.22
N GLN A 384 24.68 38.02 10.23
CA GLN A 384 24.21 37.85 8.85
C GLN A 384 25.33 37.21 8.03
N TYR A 385 24.99 36.30 7.13
CA TYR A 385 25.89 35.84 6.07
C TYR A 385 25.40 36.37 4.72
N ASN A 386 26.33 36.89 3.91
CA ASN A 386 26.15 37.15 2.49
C ASN A 386 27.53 36.98 1.78
N PRO A 387 27.57 36.71 0.46
CA PRO A 387 28.71 36.07 -0.18
C PRO A 387 29.78 37.02 -0.73
N PRO A 388 31.01 36.52 -1.00
CA PRO A 388 32.01 37.25 -1.78
C PRO A 388 31.63 37.31 -3.28
N THR A 389 32.02 38.40 -3.94
CA THR A 389 31.79 38.64 -5.37
C THR A 389 33.10 38.59 -6.15
N MET A 390 33.07 38.13 -7.41
CA MET A 390 34.14 38.34 -8.40
C MET A 390 33.55 38.81 -9.74
N LEU A 391 34.31 39.61 -10.49
CA LEU A 391 33.82 40.33 -11.68
C LEU A 391 33.92 39.49 -12.98
N GLY A 392 33.01 39.70 -13.94
CA GLY A 392 32.89 38.87 -15.15
C GLY A 392 32.44 39.50 -16.48
N ARG A 393 32.16 40.82 -16.54
CA ARG A 393 32.01 41.67 -17.77
C ARG A 393 30.96 41.27 -18.86
N ALA A 394 30.00 42.15 -19.11
CA ALA A 394 29.07 42.08 -20.27
C ALA A 394 29.65 42.71 -21.56
N PRO A 395 29.09 42.38 -22.75
CA PRO A 395 28.21 43.29 -23.50
C PRO A 395 27.02 42.56 -24.19
N ALA A 396 26.03 43.18 -24.85
CA ALA A 396 25.40 44.52 -24.82
C ALA A 396 24.02 44.43 -25.51
N THR A 397 23.15 45.45 -25.38
CA THR A 397 21.85 45.55 -26.08
C THR A 397 21.90 46.48 -27.31
N PRO A 398 20.94 46.37 -28.24
CA PRO A 398 19.86 47.37 -28.33
C PRO A 398 18.46 46.71 -28.42
N ALA A 399 17.38 47.19 -27.79
CA ALA A 399 16.78 48.53 -27.72
C ALA A 399 15.89 48.89 -28.94
N SER A 400 14.59 49.04 -28.70
CA SER A 400 13.59 49.71 -29.57
C SER A 400 12.36 50.14 -28.75
N ARG A 401 11.62 51.17 -29.20
CA ARG A 401 10.84 52.05 -28.30
C ARG A 401 9.56 52.61 -28.95
N VAL A 402 8.43 52.47 -28.24
CA VAL A 402 7.21 53.33 -28.20
C VAL A 402 6.83 54.21 -29.42
N MET A 403 5.66 53.93 -30.02
CA MET A 403 4.55 54.86 -30.37
C MET A 403 3.25 54.01 -30.45
N ARG A 404 2.04 54.34 -29.97
CA ARG A 404 1.16 55.54 -29.93
C ARG A 404 0.07 55.48 -31.03
N ALA A 405 -1.21 55.50 -30.64
CA ALA A 405 -2.40 55.32 -31.50
C ALA A 405 -2.88 56.62 -32.19
N PRO A 406 -3.85 56.56 -33.15
CA PRO A 406 -5.21 57.04 -32.80
C PRO A 406 -6.46 56.49 -33.56
N LEU A 407 -7.59 56.42 -32.84
CA LEU A 407 -8.98 56.89 -33.16
C LEU A 407 -9.79 56.54 -34.44
N THR A 408 -11.03 56.07 -34.17
CA THR A 408 -12.36 56.42 -34.78
C THR A 408 -12.77 55.96 -36.20
N LYS A 409 -13.94 55.27 -36.27
CA LYS A 409 -15.23 55.83 -36.77
C LYS A 409 -16.45 54.90 -36.53
N THR A 410 -17.53 55.46 -35.97
CA THR A 410 -18.95 55.01 -35.97
C THR A 410 -19.73 55.80 -37.07
N PRO A 411 -21.05 55.64 -37.39
CA PRO A 411 -22.20 55.26 -36.52
C PRO A 411 -23.42 54.48 -37.15
N MET A 412 -24.54 54.42 -36.39
CA MET A 412 -25.94 54.04 -36.76
C MET A 412 -26.26 52.53 -36.97
N GLY A 413 -27.39 51.96 -36.47
CA GLY A 413 -28.37 52.52 -35.53
C GLY A 413 -29.57 51.61 -35.11
N ILE A 414 -29.91 51.64 -33.81
CA ILE A 414 -31.27 51.73 -33.19
C ILE A 414 -32.39 50.65 -33.44
N LYS A 415 -32.60 49.76 -32.42
CA LYS A 415 -33.88 49.26 -31.78
C LYS A 415 -34.94 48.52 -32.65
N PRO A 416 -36.01 47.84 -32.10
CA PRO A 416 -36.56 47.67 -30.71
C PRO A 416 -36.22 46.31 -30.05
N ASN A 417 -36.38 45.99 -28.75
CA ASN A 417 -37.30 46.35 -27.62
C ASN A 417 -38.57 45.46 -27.48
N ILE A 418 -38.67 44.67 -26.39
CA ILE A 418 -39.90 44.12 -25.74
C ILE A 418 -39.51 43.46 -24.38
N ARG A 419 -40.46 43.35 -23.42
CA ARG A 419 -40.33 42.70 -22.08
C ARG A 419 -41.61 41.88 -21.74
N PRO A 420 -41.70 41.12 -20.62
CA PRO A 420 -42.61 39.95 -20.47
C PRO A 420 -43.99 40.29 -19.89
N PRO A 421 -44.81 39.26 -19.56
CA PRO A 421 -45.18 39.09 -18.13
C PRO A 421 -45.23 37.61 -17.64
N THR A 422 -45.77 37.43 -16.42
CA THR A 422 -45.89 36.18 -15.62
C THR A 422 -47.35 36.04 -15.11
N VAL A 423 -47.70 34.94 -14.38
CA VAL A 423 -48.75 34.84 -13.29
C VAL A 423 -50.00 33.91 -13.51
N VAL A 424 -49.92 32.67 -12.94
CA VAL A 424 -50.83 32.01 -11.92
C VAL A 424 -52.25 31.42 -12.25
N GLN A 425 -52.64 30.39 -11.44
CA GLN A 425 -53.98 29.78 -11.14
C GLN A 425 -54.64 28.81 -12.18
N ALA A 426 -55.49 27.82 -11.84
CA ALA A 426 -55.73 26.99 -10.61
C ALA A 426 -56.84 25.89 -10.83
N SER A 427 -57.18 25.10 -9.79
CA SER A 427 -58.39 24.22 -9.61
C SER A 427 -58.40 22.86 -10.37
N VAL A 428 -59.12 21.79 -9.95
CA VAL A 428 -59.89 21.47 -8.72
C VAL A 428 -59.96 19.92 -8.47
N SER A 429 -60.52 19.47 -7.34
CA SER A 429 -60.52 18.10 -6.77
C SER A 429 -61.71 17.16 -7.09
N SER A 430 -61.57 15.83 -6.85
CA SER A 430 -62.65 14.92 -6.36
C SER A 430 -62.12 13.57 -5.81
N ILE A 431 -62.83 12.98 -4.82
CA ILE A 431 -62.43 11.94 -3.82
C ILE A 431 -63.72 11.23 -3.29
N PRO A 432 -63.80 9.98 -2.72
CA PRO A 432 -62.85 8.85 -2.51
C PRO A 432 -63.37 7.47 -3.07
N ILE A 433 -62.77 6.32 -2.68
CA ILE A 433 -63.44 5.12 -2.07
C ILE A 433 -62.39 4.08 -1.58
N SER A 434 -62.77 3.12 -0.71
CA SER A 434 -61.86 2.23 0.05
C SER A 434 -62.45 0.82 0.33
N LEU A 435 -61.58 -0.10 0.78
CA LEU A 435 -61.83 -1.38 1.50
C LEU A 435 -62.38 -2.64 0.77
N SER A 436 -61.72 -3.77 1.07
CA SER A 436 -62.19 -5.18 1.25
C SER A 436 -63.15 -5.86 0.26
N GLU A 437 -62.79 -7.07 -0.23
CA GLU A 437 -63.30 -8.37 0.31
C GLU A 437 -63.13 -9.58 -0.65
N GLN A 438 -62.41 -10.61 -0.18
CA GLN A 438 -62.47 -12.06 -0.43
C GLN A 438 -62.79 -12.72 -1.82
N VAL A 439 -61.84 -13.57 -2.29
CA VAL A 439 -61.98 -15.03 -2.59
C VAL A 439 -63.00 -15.46 -3.70
N PRO A 440 -62.56 -16.17 -4.77
CA PRO A 440 -62.27 -17.61 -4.63
C PRO A 440 -61.06 -18.19 -5.39
N ARG A 441 -60.55 -19.32 -4.87
CA ARG A 441 -59.58 -20.20 -5.54
C ARG A 441 -60.22 -20.92 -6.73
N LYS A 442 -59.42 -21.25 -7.74
CA LYS A 442 -59.60 -22.47 -8.55
C LYS A 442 -58.30 -23.27 -8.68
N GLU A 443 -58.47 -24.53 -9.07
CA GLU A 443 -57.58 -25.67 -8.92
C GLU A 443 -56.07 -25.47 -9.20
N ILE A 444 -55.26 -26.24 -8.45
CA ILE A 444 -53.81 -26.37 -8.62
C ILE A 444 -53.53 -27.35 -9.77
N ASN A 445 -52.72 -26.92 -10.75
CA ASN A 445 -52.04 -27.84 -11.67
C ASN A 445 -50.58 -28.03 -11.22
N PRO A 446 -50.13 -29.24 -10.86
CA PRO A 446 -48.86 -29.46 -10.16
C PRO A 446 -47.65 -29.60 -11.10
N ASP A 447 -47.42 -28.59 -11.95
CA ASP A 447 -46.19 -28.43 -12.74
C ASP A 447 -45.73 -26.96 -12.65
N VAL A 448 -45.14 -26.62 -11.50
CA VAL A 448 -44.52 -25.32 -11.24
C VAL A 448 -43.00 -25.52 -11.17
N PRO A 449 -42.20 -24.99 -12.12
CA PRO A 449 -40.75 -24.97 -12.00
C PRO A 449 -40.33 -24.22 -10.73
N ASP A 450 -39.26 -24.67 -10.08
CA ASP A 450 -38.82 -24.09 -8.81
C ASP A 450 -38.49 -22.59 -8.98
N LEU A 451 -39.22 -21.72 -8.29
CA LEU A 451 -39.06 -20.26 -8.38
C LEU A 451 -37.69 -19.78 -7.86
N SER A 452 -36.95 -20.61 -7.13
CA SER A 452 -35.55 -20.35 -6.79
C SER A 452 -34.62 -20.48 -8.00
N GLU A 453 -34.85 -21.44 -8.92
CA GLU A 453 -34.01 -21.59 -10.12
C GLU A 453 -34.16 -20.41 -11.08
N ILE A 454 -35.38 -19.87 -11.24
CA ILE A 454 -35.62 -18.70 -12.12
C ILE A 454 -34.81 -17.50 -11.61
N THR A 455 -34.83 -17.25 -10.29
CA THR A 455 -34.08 -16.14 -9.67
C THR A 455 -32.57 -16.31 -9.88
N ILE A 456 -32.04 -17.52 -9.63
CA ILE A 456 -30.62 -17.85 -9.83
C ILE A 456 -30.23 -17.73 -11.31
N SER A 457 -31.12 -18.06 -12.25
CA SER A 457 -30.87 -17.92 -13.69
C SER A 457 -30.74 -16.46 -14.12
N GLY A 458 -31.57 -15.57 -13.54
CA GLY A 458 -31.51 -14.12 -13.77
C GLY A 458 -30.24 -13.49 -13.21
N GLU A 459 -29.91 -13.77 -11.94
CA GLU A 459 -28.67 -13.29 -11.32
C GLU A 459 -27.43 -13.72 -12.10
N LYS A 460 -27.37 -14.98 -12.55
CA LYS A 460 -26.27 -15.52 -13.35
C LYS A 460 -26.18 -14.92 -14.75
N TYR A 461 -27.32 -14.66 -15.42
CA TYR A 461 -27.34 -13.97 -16.71
C TYR A 461 -26.82 -12.52 -16.58
N VAL A 462 -27.18 -11.85 -15.49
CA VAL A 462 -26.74 -10.49 -15.19
C VAL A 462 -25.25 -10.46 -14.83
N GLU A 463 -24.77 -11.37 -13.99
CA GLU A 463 -23.34 -11.50 -13.68
C GLU A 463 -22.50 -11.81 -14.94
N ASN A 464 -22.98 -12.67 -15.83
CA ASN A 464 -22.38 -12.87 -17.15
C ASN A 464 -22.33 -11.57 -17.97
N THR A 465 -23.43 -10.81 -18.02
CA THR A 465 -23.49 -9.53 -18.76
C THR A 465 -22.51 -8.50 -18.20
N PHE A 466 -22.35 -8.42 -16.87
CA PHE A 466 -21.32 -7.59 -16.23
C PHE A 466 -19.90 -8.07 -16.59
N ASN A 467 -19.65 -9.37 -16.57
CA ASN A 467 -18.35 -9.96 -16.90
C ASN A 467 -18.00 -9.77 -18.39
N GLU A 468 -18.96 -9.84 -19.30
CA GLU A 468 -18.81 -9.51 -20.73
C GLU A 468 -18.43 -8.03 -20.89
N ILE A 469 -19.19 -7.10 -20.30
CA ILE A 469 -18.89 -5.65 -20.34
C ILE A 469 -17.50 -5.34 -19.75
N ILE A 470 -17.11 -5.99 -18.65
CA ILE A 470 -15.79 -5.83 -18.03
C ILE A 470 -14.69 -6.40 -18.93
N THR A 471 -14.93 -7.51 -19.62
CA THR A 471 -13.99 -8.14 -20.56
C THR A 471 -13.79 -7.25 -21.79
N ASP A 472 -14.87 -6.79 -22.42
CA ASP A 472 -14.83 -5.89 -23.58
C ASP A 472 -14.17 -4.55 -23.24
N LEU A 473 -14.54 -3.93 -22.11
CA LEU A 473 -13.88 -2.71 -21.61
C LEU A 473 -12.38 -2.96 -21.36
N THR A 474 -12.01 -4.10 -20.80
CA THR A 474 -10.60 -4.43 -20.53
C THR A 474 -9.82 -4.61 -21.82
N GLU A 475 -10.38 -5.29 -22.81
CA GLU A 475 -9.76 -5.53 -24.11
C GLU A 475 -9.65 -4.25 -24.94
N VAL A 476 -10.69 -3.40 -24.92
CA VAL A 476 -10.66 -2.03 -25.47
C VAL A 476 -9.59 -1.19 -24.77
N VAL A 477 -9.57 -1.12 -23.44
CA VAL A 477 -8.58 -0.33 -22.68
C VAL A 477 -7.15 -0.84 -22.91
N ARG A 478 -6.95 -2.15 -23.14
CA ARG A 478 -5.66 -2.73 -23.53
C ARG A 478 -5.23 -2.34 -24.94
N LYS A 479 -6.19 -2.15 -25.86
CA LYS A 479 -5.98 -1.86 -27.29
C LYS A 479 -6.10 -0.39 -27.68
N ILE A 480 -6.55 0.49 -26.78
CA ILE A 480 -6.67 1.95 -27.00
C ILE A 480 -5.31 2.59 -27.38
N THR A 481 -4.18 1.96 -27.04
CA THR A 481 -2.82 2.34 -27.47
C THR A 481 -2.43 1.87 -28.88
N SER A 482 -3.30 1.16 -29.58
CA SER A 482 -3.16 0.68 -30.96
C SER A 482 -4.28 1.26 -31.85
N ASN A 483 -4.32 0.93 -33.15
CA ASN A 483 -5.16 1.67 -34.11
C ASN A 483 -6.66 1.72 -33.72
N MET A 484 -7.13 2.93 -33.38
CA MET A 484 -8.45 3.19 -32.79
C MET A 484 -9.64 2.83 -33.70
N ASP A 485 -9.46 2.92 -35.02
CA ASP A 485 -10.53 2.68 -36.01
C ASP A 485 -11.17 1.29 -35.85
N ASN A 486 -10.38 0.30 -35.41
CA ASN A 486 -10.83 -1.08 -35.19
C ASN A 486 -11.75 -1.25 -33.96
N TYR A 487 -11.82 -0.27 -33.06
CA TYR A 487 -12.41 -0.43 -31.72
C TYR A 487 -13.58 0.52 -31.43
N VAL A 488 -13.88 1.46 -32.34
CA VAL A 488 -15.07 2.32 -32.29
C VAL A 488 -16.39 1.52 -32.18
N PRO A 489 -16.62 0.43 -32.96
CA PRO A 489 -17.85 -0.35 -32.82
C PRO A 489 -17.97 -1.04 -31.45
N ALA A 490 -16.86 -1.53 -30.91
CA ALA A 490 -16.82 -2.18 -29.60
C ALA A 490 -17.11 -1.20 -28.45
N LEU A 491 -16.51 0.00 -28.47
CA LEU A 491 -16.84 1.08 -27.53
C LEU A 491 -18.33 1.42 -27.56
N THR A 492 -18.90 1.58 -28.76
CA THR A 492 -20.32 1.93 -28.94
C THR A 492 -21.26 0.82 -28.42
N ALA A 493 -20.93 -0.45 -28.68
CA ALA A 493 -21.67 -1.59 -28.16
C ALA A 493 -21.62 -1.66 -26.63
N VAL A 494 -20.43 -1.52 -26.04
CA VAL A 494 -20.20 -1.48 -24.59
C VAL A 494 -21.00 -0.36 -23.92
N PHE A 495 -20.97 0.87 -24.45
CA PHE A 495 -21.74 1.98 -23.89
C PHE A 495 -23.25 1.75 -24.00
N SER A 496 -23.73 1.12 -25.09
CA SER A 496 -25.13 0.70 -25.20
C SER A 496 -25.52 -0.35 -24.15
N SER A 497 -24.68 -1.35 -23.90
CA SER A 497 -24.93 -2.38 -22.89
C SER A 497 -24.94 -1.82 -21.46
N ILE A 498 -24.01 -0.92 -21.13
CA ILE A 498 -24.01 -0.19 -19.85
C ILE A 498 -25.31 0.62 -19.69
N LYS A 499 -25.71 1.37 -20.72
CA LYS A 499 -26.94 2.18 -20.70
C LYS A 499 -28.21 1.32 -20.55
N LYS A 500 -28.25 0.11 -21.12
CA LYS A 500 -29.35 -0.85 -20.91
C LYS A 500 -29.43 -1.34 -19.45
N LEU A 501 -28.30 -1.77 -18.86
CA LEU A 501 -28.27 -2.23 -17.46
C LEU A 501 -28.74 -1.15 -16.47
N ILE A 502 -28.38 0.12 -16.71
CA ILE A 502 -28.83 1.25 -15.86
C ILE A 502 -30.36 1.43 -15.94
N VAL A 503 -30.98 1.19 -17.10
CA VAL A 503 -32.44 1.26 -17.28
C VAL A 503 -33.16 0.06 -16.66
N GLN A 504 -32.57 -1.13 -16.72
CA GLN A 504 -33.16 -2.38 -16.21
C GLN A 504 -32.97 -2.60 -14.69
N LYS A 505 -32.39 -1.63 -13.98
CA LYS A 505 -32.00 -1.73 -12.56
C LYS A 505 -33.13 -2.13 -11.61
N ASP A 506 -34.38 -1.78 -11.92
CA ASP A 506 -35.52 -1.99 -11.01
C ASP A 506 -36.17 -3.38 -11.20
N GLU A 507 -35.77 -4.12 -12.25
CA GLU A 507 -36.18 -5.51 -12.51
C GLU A 507 -35.16 -6.53 -11.94
N ILE A 508 -34.00 -6.07 -11.48
CA ILE A 508 -32.81 -6.89 -11.24
C ILE A 508 -32.16 -6.54 -9.90
N SER A 509 -31.90 -7.54 -9.04
CA SER A 509 -31.17 -7.36 -7.77
C SER A 509 -29.65 -7.16 -7.97
N ILE A 510 -29.26 -6.09 -8.66
CA ILE A 510 -27.85 -5.77 -8.97
C ILE A 510 -27.08 -5.45 -7.69
N ASN A 511 -26.06 -6.26 -7.38
CA ASN A 511 -25.17 -6.04 -6.24
C ASN A 511 -24.14 -4.93 -6.54
N ASN A 512 -23.98 -3.96 -5.64
CA ASN A 512 -23.17 -2.74 -5.85
C ASN A 512 -21.71 -3.01 -6.27
N ARG A 513 -21.18 -4.22 -6.02
CA ARG A 513 -19.79 -4.62 -6.30
C ARG A 513 -19.41 -4.64 -7.78
N HIS A 514 -20.35 -4.88 -8.70
CA HIS A 514 -20.02 -5.05 -10.13
C HIS A 514 -19.73 -3.72 -10.86
N TRP A 515 -20.14 -2.57 -10.30
CA TRP A 515 -19.97 -1.26 -10.91
C TRP A 515 -18.55 -0.67 -10.77
N LEU A 516 -17.85 -0.97 -9.67
CA LEU A 516 -16.51 -0.41 -9.42
C LEU A 516 -15.48 -0.80 -10.51
N PRO A 517 -15.38 -2.06 -10.98
CA PRO A 517 -14.53 -2.41 -12.12
C PRO A 517 -14.86 -1.61 -13.39
N ILE A 518 -16.15 -1.45 -13.71
CA ILE A 518 -16.62 -0.69 -14.88
C ILE A 518 -16.20 0.78 -14.75
N LEU A 519 -16.45 1.42 -13.61
CA LEU A 519 -16.07 2.82 -13.38
C LEU A 519 -14.55 3.05 -13.46
N LEU A 520 -13.75 2.12 -12.92
CA LEU A 520 -12.29 2.19 -13.03
C LEU A 520 -11.82 2.02 -14.48
N LEU A 521 -12.46 1.16 -15.28
CA LEU A 521 -12.18 0.98 -16.71
C LEU A 521 -12.63 2.18 -17.55
N LEU A 522 -13.84 2.71 -17.35
CA LEU A 522 -14.32 3.95 -17.96
C LEU A 522 -13.36 5.11 -17.68
N SER A 523 -12.83 5.21 -16.45
CA SER A 523 -11.82 6.23 -16.12
C SER A 523 -10.52 6.06 -16.90
N LYS A 524 -10.16 4.85 -17.35
CA LYS A 524 -9.03 4.63 -18.25
C LYS A 524 -9.34 4.99 -19.71
N VAL A 525 -10.62 5.09 -20.09
CA VAL A 525 -11.02 5.61 -21.41
C VAL A 525 -10.99 7.14 -21.42
N PHE A 526 -11.71 7.80 -20.49
CA PHE A 526 -11.86 9.26 -20.55
C PHE A 526 -10.61 10.08 -20.17
N ARG A 527 -9.61 9.48 -19.51
CA ARG A 527 -8.28 10.11 -19.30
C ARG A 527 -7.45 10.21 -20.59
N GLN A 528 -7.64 9.32 -21.56
CA GLN A 528 -6.69 9.15 -22.67
C GLN A 528 -6.86 10.21 -23.76
N ALA A 529 -5.82 11.05 -23.94
CA ALA A 529 -5.87 12.20 -24.84
C ALA A 529 -5.99 11.84 -26.34
N HIS A 530 -5.69 10.59 -26.73
CA HIS A 530 -5.81 10.10 -28.10
C HIS A 530 -7.18 9.45 -28.42
N VAL A 531 -8.03 9.20 -27.41
CA VAL A 531 -9.41 8.76 -27.64
C VAL A 531 -10.22 9.99 -28.10
N PRO A 532 -11.01 9.89 -29.20
CA PRO A 532 -11.81 11.02 -29.67
C PRO A 532 -12.75 11.55 -28.59
N ALA A 533 -12.96 12.87 -28.59
CA ALA A 533 -13.64 13.55 -27.49
C ALA A 533 -15.07 13.05 -27.25
N ASP A 534 -15.77 12.61 -28.30
CA ASP A 534 -17.15 12.13 -28.21
C ASP A 534 -17.25 10.82 -27.39
N PHE A 535 -16.33 9.86 -27.59
CA PHE A 535 -16.25 8.65 -26.75
C PHE A 535 -15.77 8.95 -25.33
N ARG A 536 -14.97 10.01 -25.13
CA ARG A 536 -14.58 10.46 -23.78
C ARG A 536 -15.75 11.10 -23.05
N ILE A 537 -16.60 11.87 -23.76
CA ILE A 537 -17.87 12.41 -23.26
C ILE A 537 -18.83 11.27 -22.92
N GLU A 538 -18.99 10.28 -23.80
CA GLU A 538 -19.89 9.15 -23.55
C GLU A 538 -19.42 8.25 -22.41
N ALA A 539 -18.11 8.03 -22.25
CA ALA A 539 -17.55 7.34 -21.09
C ALA A 539 -17.80 8.10 -19.77
N LEU A 540 -17.78 9.44 -19.79
CA LEU A 540 -18.11 10.29 -18.64
C LEU A 540 -19.61 10.29 -18.33
N ASP A 541 -20.48 10.29 -19.35
CA ASP A 541 -21.93 10.14 -19.23
C ASP A 541 -22.29 8.76 -18.63
N CYS A 542 -21.73 7.67 -19.16
CA CYS A 542 -21.87 6.33 -18.56
C CYS A 542 -21.41 6.31 -17.10
N ALA A 543 -20.25 6.90 -16.77
CA ALA A 543 -19.77 6.94 -15.40
C ALA A 543 -20.69 7.75 -14.48
N LYS A 544 -21.10 8.96 -14.89
CA LYS A 544 -22.06 9.81 -14.18
C LYS A 544 -23.34 9.05 -13.87
N ASN A 545 -23.94 8.41 -14.88
CA ASN A 545 -25.25 7.77 -14.75
C ASN A 545 -25.20 6.51 -13.84
N ILE A 546 -24.07 5.80 -13.78
CA ILE A 546 -23.84 4.75 -12.76
C ILE A 546 -23.80 5.34 -11.35
N ILE A 547 -23.13 6.48 -11.15
CA ILE A 547 -22.92 7.10 -9.83
C ILE A 547 -24.19 7.78 -9.31
N GLU A 548 -25.00 8.38 -10.19
CA GLU A 548 -26.33 8.90 -9.83
C GLU A 548 -27.35 7.78 -9.53
N MET A 549 -27.13 6.59 -10.09
CA MET A 549 -27.95 5.39 -9.85
C MET A 549 -27.58 4.67 -8.54
N ASP A 550 -26.28 4.47 -8.28
CA ASP A 550 -25.75 3.88 -7.05
C ASP A 550 -24.61 4.75 -6.49
N PRO A 551 -24.92 5.73 -5.61
CA PRO A 551 -23.91 6.57 -4.96
C PRO A 551 -22.93 5.81 -4.05
N LEU A 552 -23.18 4.54 -3.73
CA LEU A 552 -22.33 3.74 -2.84
C LEU A 552 -21.34 2.83 -3.61
N CYS A 553 -21.48 2.69 -4.93
CA CYS A 553 -20.63 1.83 -5.77
C CYS A 553 -19.11 2.11 -5.66
N LEU A 554 -18.74 3.33 -5.28
CA LEU A 554 -17.34 3.77 -5.16
C LEU A 554 -16.65 3.33 -3.86
N GLY A 555 -17.39 3.02 -2.79
CA GLY A 555 -16.82 2.66 -1.49
C GLY A 555 -15.81 3.70 -0.96
N ASP A 556 -14.55 3.32 -0.84
CA ASP A 556 -13.44 4.19 -0.44
C ASP A 556 -12.66 4.81 -1.63
N LYS A 557 -13.06 4.55 -2.89
CA LYS A 557 -12.26 4.85 -4.09
C LYS A 557 -12.57 6.19 -4.78
N HIS A 558 -13.32 7.08 -4.13
CA HIS A 558 -13.68 8.41 -4.62
C HIS A 558 -12.47 9.23 -5.12
N GLU A 559 -11.33 9.15 -4.42
CA GLU A 559 -10.03 9.74 -4.79
C GLU A 559 -9.57 9.36 -6.21
N PHE A 560 -9.52 8.07 -6.52
CA PHE A 560 -9.03 7.57 -7.81
C PHE A 560 -9.90 8.00 -8.99
N LEU A 561 -11.20 8.17 -8.76
CA LEU A 561 -12.13 8.59 -9.79
C LEU A 561 -12.13 10.12 -9.97
N ILE A 562 -12.18 10.91 -8.87
CA ILE A 562 -12.24 12.38 -8.98
C ILE A 562 -10.98 12.94 -9.64
N ILE A 563 -9.80 12.39 -9.32
CA ILE A 563 -8.54 12.73 -9.99
C ILE A 563 -8.64 12.42 -11.49
N GLY A 564 -9.19 11.25 -11.86
CA GLY A 564 -9.38 10.86 -13.26
C GLY A 564 -10.33 11.75 -14.05
N ILE A 565 -11.40 12.23 -13.41
CA ILE A 565 -12.34 13.15 -14.04
C ILE A 565 -11.69 14.52 -14.20
N LEU A 566 -10.95 15.01 -13.19
CA LEU A 566 -10.21 16.27 -13.26
C LEU A 566 -9.06 16.23 -14.29
N GLU A 567 -8.36 15.10 -14.43
CA GLU A 567 -7.38 14.86 -15.50
C GLU A 567 -8.01 14.99 -16.90
N ALA A 568 -9.29 14.66 -17.05
CA ALA A 568 -10.01 14.73 -18.32
C ALA A 568 -10.46 16.15 -18.71
N PHE A 569 -10.44 17.12 -17.78
CA PHE A 569 -10.82 18.52 -18.06
C PHE A 569 -9.93 19.10 -19.18
N ASP A 570 -10.55 19.52 -20.28
CA ASP A 570 -9.89 20.20 -21.40
C ASP A 570 -10.64 21.48 -21.77
N ARG A 571 -10.03 22.63 -21.50
CA ARG A 571 -10.58 23.95 -21.82
C ARG A 571 -10.77 24.18 -23.33
N LYS A 572 -10.08 23.43 -24.20
CA LYS A 572 -10.23 23.53 -25.66
C LYS A 572 -11.54 22.90 -26.14
N ASN A 573 -12.07 21.89 -25.43
CA ASN A 573 -13.34 21.26 -25.75
C ASN A 573 -14.38 21.52 -24.64
N ILE A 574 -15.24 22.50 -24.88
CA ILE A 574 -16.28 22.95 -23.92
C ILE A 574 -17.28 21.83 -23.60
N ALA A 575 -17.58 20.92 -24.54
CA ALA A 575 -18.50 19.81 -24.30
C ALA A 575 -17.88 18.76 -23.36
N LEU A 576 -16.63 18.38 -23.61
CA LEU A 576 -15.85 17.49 -22.75
C LEU A 576 -15.64 18.09 -21.34
N TYR A 577 -15.31 19.38 -21.27
CA TYR A 577 -15.18 20.08 -19.98
C TYR A 577 -16.49 20.04 -19.18
N ARG A 578 -17.66 20.24 -19.82
CA ARG A 578 -18.96 20.14 -19.16
C ARG A 578 -19.28 18.72 -18.71
N ALA A 579 -19.12 17.71 -19.58
CA ALA A 579 -19.35 16.31 -19.22
C ALA A 579 -18.48 15.87 -18.02
N ALA A 580 -17.24 16.36 -17.93
CA ALA A 580 -16.37 16.10 -16.80
C ALA A 580 -16.79 16.90 -15.54
N GLU A 581 -17.22 18.15 -15.67
CA GLU A 581 -17.77 18.94 -14.56
C GLU A 581 -19.06 18.32 -13.99
N ASP A 582 -19.97 17.86 -14.84
CA ASP A 582 -21.23 17.19 -14.46
C ASP A 582 -20.97 15.81 -13.82
N CYS A 583 -20.05 15.02 -14.37
CA CYS A 583 -19.64 13.73 -13.78
C CYS A 583 -18.95 13.90 -12.41
N ALA A 584 -18.10 14.93 -12.26
CA ALA A 584 -17.47 15.24 -10.98
C ALA A 584 -18.48 15.75 -9.94
N LEU A 585 -19.50 16.51 -10.36
CA LEU A 585 -20.59 16.92 -9.47
C LEU A 585 -21.42 15.72 -8.98
N ALA A 586 -21.65 14.70 -9.81
CA ALA A 586 -22.31 13.46 -9.40
C ALA A 586 -21.52 12.69 -8.33
N VAL A 587 -20.18 12.67 -8.40
CA VAL A 587 -19.32 12.08 -7.34
C VAL A 587 -19.40 12.87 -6.03
N ILE A 588 -19.42 14.20 -6.11
CA ILE A 588 -19.29 15.08 -4.94
C ILE A 588 -20.61 15.31 -4.20
N LYS A 589 -21.74 15.35 -4.90
CA LYS A 589 -23.09 15.60 -4.35
C LYS A 589 -23.54 14.65 -3.22
N PRO A 590 -23.28 13.32 -3.23
CA PRO A 590 -23.63 12.45 -2.11
C PRO A 590 -22.69 12.57 -0.91
N MET A 591 -21.57 13.30 -1.02
CA MET A 591 -20.57 13.42 0.04
C MET A 591 -20.90 14.54 1.01
N SER A 592 -20.57 14.37 2.31
CA SER A 592 -20.63 15.51 3.24
C SER A 592 -19.55 16.54 2.89
N VAL A 593 -19.81 17.82 3.22
CA VAL A 593 -18.89 18.93 2.90
C VAL A 593 -17.49 18.75 3.50
N ASN A 594 -17.35 18.01 4.62
CA ASN A 594 -16.06 17.67 5.20
C ASN A 594 -15.32 16.61 4.36
N GLN A 595 -16.01 15.54 3.94
CA GLN A 595 -15.39 14.54 3.04
C GLN A 595 -15.03 15.17 1.68
N ALA A 596 -15.83 16.10 1.17
CA ALA A 596 -15.52 16.85 -0.04
C ALA A 596 -14.32 17.82 0.15
N LYS A 597 -14.17 18.45 1.32
CA LYS A 597 -12.94 19.19 1.69
C LYS A 597 -11.74 18.24 1.67
N ASP A 598 -11.80 17.16 2.45
CA ASP A 598 -10.67 16.25 2.67
C ASP A 598 -10.20 15.60 1.34
N LEU A 599 -11.13 15.41 0.40
CA LEU A 599 -10.88 14.91 -0.96
C LEU A 599 -10.31 15.97 -1.93
N LEU A 600 -10.83 17.20 -1.92
CA LEU A 600 -10.52 18.21 -2.94
C LEU A 600 -9.41 19.19 -2.54
N LEU A 601 -9.24 19.46 -1.25
CA LEU A 601 -8.26 20.43 -0.73
C LEU A 601 -6.80 20.02 -1.03
N PRO A 602 -6.39 18.74 -0.94
CA PRO A 602 -5.05 18.31 -1.36
C PRO A 602 -4.76 18.55 -2.85
N LEU A 603 -5.79 18.57 -3.71
CA LEU A 603 -5.69 18.84 -5.16
C LEU A 603 -5.64 20.34 -5.50
N ILE A 604 -5.77 21.20 -4.49
CA ILE A 604 -5.80 22.66 -4.60
C ILE A 604 -4.49 23.28 -4.04
N GLU A 605 -3.86 22.61 -3.06
CA GLU A 605 -2.62 23.07 -2.44
C GLU A 605 -1.39 22.92 -3.36
N PRO A 606 -0.65 24.00 -3.67
CA PRO A 606 0.59 23.89 -4.44
C PRO A 606 1.74 23.35 -3.57
N GLY A 607 2.15 22.10 -3.81
CA GLY A 607 3.40 21.52 -3.28
C GLY A 607 3.27 20.23 -2.48
N THR A 608 2.10 19.61 -2.39
CA THR A 608 1.88 18.34 -1.68
C THR A 608 2.23 17.10 -2.52
N GLU A 609 1.81 17.03 -3.79
CA GLU A 609 2.24 15.96 -4.72
C GLU A 609 2.16 16.41 -6.21
N GLY A 610 3.30 16.82 -6.79
CA GLY A 610 3.50 17.01 -8.24
C GLY A 610 3.35 18.44 -8.79
N ASP A 611 4.38 18.91 -9.52
CA ASP A 611 4.38 20.19 -10.27
C ASP A 611 3.57 20.14 -11.59
N ASP A 612 2.95 19.00 -11.91
CA ASP A 612 2.31 18.71 -13.21
C ASP A 612 0.76 18.84 -13.22
N ILE A 613 0.12 19.27 -12.12
CA ILE A 613 -1.34 19.37 -12.05
C ILE A 613 -1.87 20.46 -13.00
N LYS A 614 -2.77 20.08 -13.92
CA LYS A 614 -3.36 21.00 -14.90
C LYS A 614 -4.08 22.19 -14.23
N PRO A 615 -3.92 23.43 -14.71
CA PRO A 615 -4.67 24.60 -14.23
C PRO A 615 -6.20 24.43 -14.32
N GLU A 616 -6.69 23.71 -15.34
CA GLU A 616 -8.09 23.32 -15.48
C GLU A 616 -8.59 22.42 -14.33
N ALA A 617 -7.76 21.49 -13.87
CA ALA A 617 -8.07 20.58 -12.76
C ALA A 617 -8.14 21.32 -11.42
N ILE A 618 -7.17 22.20 -11.14
CA ILE A 618 -7.18 23.06 -9.94
C ILE A 618 -8.43 23.95 -9.93
N ALA A 619 -8.75 24.58 -11.07
CA ALA A 619 -9.97 25.37 -11.20
C ALA A 619 -11.25 24.52 -11.04
N GLY A 620 -11.23 23.26 -11.48
CA GLY A 620 -12.29 22.28 -11.25
C GLY A 620 -12.47 21.93 -9.78
N ALA A 621 -11.41 21.56 -9.07
CA ALA A 621 -11.46 21.25 -7.65
C ALA A 621 -12.01 22.43 -6.81
N VAL A 622 -11.57 23.66 -7.09
CA VAL A 622 -12.12 24.88 -6.45
C VAL A 622 -13.61 25.05 -6.75
N LYS A 623 -14.09 24.78 -7.98
CA LYS A 623 -15.52 24.84 -8.34
C LYS A 623 -16.34 23.76 -7.62
N LEU A 624 -15.85 22.53 -7.56
CA LEU A 624 -16.52 21.41 -6.90
C LEU A 624 -16.65 21.65 -5.39
N LEU A 625 -15.58 22.12 -4.75
CA LEU A 625 -15.61 22.55 -3.36
C LEU A 625 -16.58 23.73 -3.16
N THR A 626 -16.64 24.68 -4.11
CA THR A 626 -17.66 25.75 -4.11
C THR A 626 -19.08 25.21 -4.19
N ALA A 627 -19.33 24.06 -4.84
CA ALA A 627 -20.64 23.41 -4.88
C ALA A 627 -20.99 22.76 -3.53
N SER A 628 -20.10 21.93 -2.97
CA SER A 628 -20.32 21.29 -1.66
C SER A 628 -20.61 22.30 -0.53
N VAL A 629 -19.93 23.45 -0.56
CA VAL A 629 -20.11 24.49 0.47
C VAL A 629 -21.42 25.29 0.29
N LYS A 630 -22.01 25.32 -0.92
CA LYS A 630 -23.35 25.94 -1.13
C LYS A 630 -24.49 25.14 -0.53
N GLU A 631 -24.36 23.81 -0.47
CA GLU A 631 -25.39 22.91 0.06
C GLU A 631 -25.24 22.70 1.59
N ALA A 632 -24.18 23.23 2.19
CA ALA A 632 -23.91 23.13 3.63
C ALA A 632 -24.68 24.16 4.48
N LYS A 633 -24.96 23.81 5.74
CA LYS A 633 -25.66 24.67 6.71
C LYS A 633 -24.81 25.90 7.07
N LEU A 634 -25.46 27.06 7.23
CA LEU A 634 -24.83 28.37 7.48
C LEU A 634 -23.71 28.36 8.54
N GLN A 635 -23.89 27.67 9.67
CA GLN A 635 -22.85 27.57 10.71
C GLN A 635 -21.60 26.86 10.18
N VAL A 636 -21.76 25.68 9.57
CA VAL A 636 -20.67 24.91 8.97
C VAL A 636 -19.95 25.72 7.91
N VAL A 637 -20.67 26.50 7.09
CA VAL A 637 -20.05 27.39 6.09
C VAL A 637 -19.19 28.49 6.72
N ASN A 638 -19.58 29.05 7.87
CA ASN A 638 -18.76 30.04 8.58
C ASN A 638 -17.47 29.41 9.13
N ASP A 639 -17.58 28.23 9.75
CA ASP A 639 -16.44 27.54 10.37
C ASP A 639 -15.44 27.07 9.30
N LEU A 640 -15.97 26.43 8.25
CA LEU A 640 -15.22 25.92 7.10
C LEU A 640 -14.57 27.05 6.26
N PHE A 641 -15.21 28.22 6.15
CA PHE A 641 -14.59 29.40 5.53
C PHE A 641 -13.34 29.86 6.30
N ASN A 642 -13.34 29.78 7.63
CA ASN A 642 -12.17 30.14 8.43
C ASN A 642 -11.02 29.14 8.24
N GLU A 643 -11.35 27.86 8.08
CA GLU A 643 -10.38 26.78 7.84
C GLU A 643 -9.76 26.88 6.43
N ILE A 644 -10.61 26.91 5.38
CA ILE A 644 -10.20 26.74 3.98
C ILE A 644 -9.69 28.03 3.31
N SER A 645 -10.13 29.20 3.76
CA SER A 645 -9.83 30.47 3.06
C SER A 645 -8.33 30.74 2.84
N PRO A 646 -7.40 30.45 3.77
CA PRO A 646 -5.96 30.64 3.53
C PRO A 646 -5.42 29.84 2.33
N GLN A 647 -5.89 28.60 2.14
CA GLN A 647 -5.42 27.74 1.05
C GLN A 647 -6.00 28.18 -0.30
N ILE A 648 -7.30 28.48 -0.34
CA ILE A 648 -7.97 29.04 -1.52
C ILE A 648 -7.38 30.42 -1.90
N LEU A 649 -6.93 31.21 -0.92
CA LEU A 649 -6.29 32.50 -1.15
C LEU A 649 -4.92 32.35 -1.83
N ASN A 650 -4.14 31.30 -1.52
CA ASN A 650 -2.86 31.04 -2.20
C ASN A 650 -3.07 30.85 -3.71
N CYS A 651 -4.13 30.13 -4.10
CA CYS A 651 -4.50 29.90 -5.50
C CYS A 651 -4.89 31.19 -6.25
N PHE A 652 -5.20 32.30 -5.56
CA PHE A 652 -5.38 33.61 -6.20
C PHE A 652 -4.10 34.14 -6.87
N ASN A 653 -2.92 33.71 -6.40
CA ASN A 653 -1.64 34.12 -6.97
C ASN A 653 -1.18 33.23 -8.15
N HIS A 654 -1.94 32.20 -8.50
CA HIS A 654 -1.62 31.26 -9.57
C HIS A 654 -1.49 31.96 -10.94
N PRO A 655 -0.51 31.61 -11.81
CA PRO A 655 -0.25 32.30 -13.07
C PRO A 655 -1.39 32.24 -14.08
N GLU A 656 -2.17 31.15 -14.11
CA GLU A 656 -3.31 31.02 -15.03
C GLU A 656 -4.58 31.77 -14.57
N PRO A 657 -5.22 32.59 -15.43
CA PRO A 657 -6.44 33.32 -15.09
C PRO A 657 -7.64 32.45 -14.72
N ILE A 658 -7.71 31.19 -15.18
CA ILE A 658 -8.84 30.29 -14.89
C ILE A 658 -8.92 29.93 -13.40
N VAL A 659 -7.78 29.65 -12.77
CA VAL A 659 -7.68 29.36 -11.33
C VAL A 659 -8.05 30.61 -10.52
N ARG A 660 -7.48 31.77 -10.86
CA ARG A 660 -7.80 33.05 -10.19
C ARG A 660 -9.30 33.39 -10.28
N ARG A 661 -9.94 33.10 -11.42
CA ARG A 661 -11.39 33.28 -11.59
C ARG A 661 -12.19 32.31 -10.72
N ALA A 662 -11.78 31.03 -10.63
CA ALA A 662 -12.45 30.05 -9.76
C ALA A 662 -12.41 30.51 -8.28
N VAL A 663 -11.26 30.98 -7.81
CA VAL A 663 -11.08 31.53 -6.44
C VAL A 663 -12.00 32.73 -6.17
N VAL A 664 -12.12 33.68 -7.11
CA VAL A 664 -13.06 34.81 -6.95
C VAL A 664 -14.52 34.32 -6.92
N MET A 665 -14.88 33.33 -7.74
CA MET A 665 -16.24 32.75 -7.76
C MET A 665 -16.56 31.93 -6.49
N TYR A 666 -15.56 31.31 -5.85
CA TYR A 666 -15.69 30.72 -4.52
C TYR A 666 -16.08 31.81 -3.50
N TYR A 667 -15.27 32.87 -3.35
CA TYR A 667 -15.56 33.91 -2.36
C TYR A 667 -16.89 34.65 -2.61
N VAL A 668 -17.26 34.88 -3.88
CA VAL A 668 -18.58 35.43 -4.24
C VAL A 668 -19.73 34.49 -3.84
N SER A 669 -19.53 33.18 -3.93
CA SER A 669 -20.51 32.19 -3.48
C SER A 669 -20.63 32.16 -1.95
N ILE A 670 -19.51 32.18 -1.22
CA ILE A 670 -19.51 32.27 0.25
C ILE A 670 -20.16 33.57 0.74
N ALA A 671 -19.87 34.70 0.06
CA ALA A 671 -20.45 36.02 0.38
C ALA A 671 -21.98 36.08 0.20
N LYS A 672 -22.57 35.22 -0.64
CA LYS A 672 -24.04 35.06 -0.74
C LYS A 672 -24.64 34.28 0.43
N ILE A 673 -23.84 33.51 1.16
CA ILE A 673 -24.29 32.66 2.28
C ILE A 673 -24.05 33.34 3.63
N ILE A 674 -22.84 33.84 3.88
CA ILE A 674 -22.44 34.43 5.18
C ILE A 674 -22.44 35.97 5.19
N GLY A 675 -22.72 36.61 4.05
CA GLY A 675 -22.70 38.06 3.86
C GLY A 675 -21.34 38.61 3.40
N LEU A 676 -21.39 39.63 2.55
CA LEU A 676 -20.20 40.20 1.88
C LEU A 676 -19.16 40.77 2.85
N GLU A 677 -19.58 41.49 3.88
CA GLU A 677 -18.69 42.12 4.88
C GLU A 677 -17.86 41.07 5.65
N ARG A 678 -18.46 39.93 6.01
CA ARG A 678 -17.79 38.84 6.73
C ARG A 678 -16.72 38.13 5.89
N VAL A 679 -16.90 38.12 4.57
CA VAL A 679 -15.90 37.60 3.63
C VAL A 679 -14.81 38.64 3.38
N THR A 680 -15.19 39.87 3.03
CA THR A 680 -14.24 40.92 2.62
C THR A 680 -13.32 41.40 3.75
N SER A 681 -13.78 41.39 5.00
CA SER A 681 -12.97 41.70 6.19
C SER A 681 -11.79 40.74 6.41
N LYS A 682 -11.78 39.56 5.77
CA LYS A 682 -10.70 38.56 5.88
C LYS A 682 -9.84 38.41 4.62
N LEU A 683 -10.00 39.28 3.62
CA LEU A 683 -9.34 39.15 2.31
C LEU A 683 -8.42 40.35 1.99
N PRO A 684 -7.30 40.13 1.26
CA PRO A 684 -6.47 41.21 0.77
C PRO A 684 -7.23 42.17 -0.16
N THR A 685 -6.91 43.46 -0.11
CA THR A 685 -7.62 44.53 -0.83
C THR A 685 -7.73 44.31 -2.35
N GLY A 686 -6.76 43.62 -2.95
CA GLY A 686 -6.81 43.23 -4.38
C GLY A 686 -7.89 42.19 -4.69
N VAL A 687 -8.12 41.23 -3.79
CA VAL A 687 -9.18 40.22 -3.91
C VAL A 687 -10.54 40.84 -3.62
N VAL A 688 -10.65 41.65 -2.57
CA VAL A 688 -11.90 42.37 -2.20
C VAL A 688 -12.49 43.17 -3.37
N LYS A 689 -11.64 43.91 -4.10
CA LYS A 689 -12.09 44.68 -5.29
C LYS A 689 -12.72 43.80 -6.36
N LEU A 690 -12.19 42.60 -6.60
CA LEU A 690 -12.75 41.66 -7.57
C LEU A 690 -14.01 40.97 -7.02
N VAL A 691 -13.99 40.53 -5.76
CA VAL A 691 -15.15 39.88 -5.13
C VAL A 691 -16.37 40.81 -5.16
N ASN A 692 -16.24 42.09 -4.83
CA ASN A 692 -17.34 43.06 -4.92
C ASN A 692 -17.88 43.16 -6.36
N VAL A 693 -16.99 43.41 -7.34
CA VAL A 693 -17.39 43.56 -8.76
C VAL A 693 -18.09 42.31 -9.33
N TYR A 694 -17.71 41.11 -8.89
CA TYR A 694 -18.40 39.88 -9.30
C TYR A 694 -19.66 39.59 -8.48
N TYR A 695 -19.69 39.95 -7.19
CA TYR A 695 -20.88 39.83 -6.33
C TYR A 695 -22.02 40.70 -6.86
N ASP A 696 -21.74 41.97 -7.17
CA ASP A 696 -22.71 42.91 -7.74
C ASP A 696 -23.27 42.40 -9.08
N LYS A 697 -22.40 41.93 -9.98
CA LYS A 697 -22.82 41.35 -11.28
C LYS A 697 -23.71 40.12 -11.12
N VAL A 698 -23.33 39.18 -10.24
CA VAL A 698 -24.13 37.95 -10.04
C VAL A 698 -25.45 38.29 -9.36
N ASN A 699 -25.51 39.30 -8.50
CA ASN A 699 -26.76 39.78 -7.90
C ASN A 699 -27.66 40.52 -8.90
N GLN A 700 -27.10 41.36 -9.79
CA GLN A 700 -27.85 41.98 -10.89
C GLN A 700 -28.46 40.94 -11.82
N HIS A 701 -27.72 39.86 -12.12
CA HIS A 701 -28.24 38.69 -12.85
C HIS A 701 -29.16 37.77 -12.02
N SER A 702 -29.39 38.05 -10.73
CA SER A 702 -30.37 37.35 -9.88
C SER A 702 -31.70 38.13 -9.75
N LEU A 703 -31.85 39.25 -10.45
CA LEU A 703 -32.98 40.20 -10.35
C LEU A 703 -33.65 40.48 -11.71
N VAL A 704 -33.44 39.59 -12.69
CA VAL A 704 -33.99 39.63 -14.06
C VAL A 704 -34.48 38.25 -14.45
#